data_AF-A0AAE7E2Z1-F1
#
_entry.id   AF-A0AAE7E2Z1-F1
#
_cell.length_a   1.000
_cell.length_b   1.000
_cell.length_c   1.000
_cell.angle_alpha   90.00
_cell.angle_beta   90.00
_cell.angle_gamma   90.00
#
_symmetry.space_group_name_H-M   'P 1'
#
loop_
_entity.id
_entity.type
_entity.pdbx_description
1 polymer ?
#
loop_
_entity_poly.entity_id
_entity_poly.type
_entity_poly.pdbx_seq_one_letter_code
_entity_poly.pdbx_strand_id
1 'polypeptide(L)'
;MISNKDSSDSPAFTFYTQKELEQKDSIKQIDLILEKYNILENDNQLISSFEKNILYIINYIESLFIKKESIPSDLEDLFLNNSSLKENINLYIEKKLLNLTKKDSIYFFKDINIMLHILSIGTNQKILESYNDYNFDSVSNLFRFYENRLKQLFLTNKELFSLSFDSYIILLRTITQLCNFNSIDEIAKRSIKYFIELMTESINLLKFNVLLDKTQLNKLNNIQGKYLYYFSYIDNIVFDIDDLKTTFENYFLMLERHEAGYIISSESGFGDETQNLDSQEFLIYKKNSSILILKLIKNLKANLDEESYFEQEEFQRILRFFYKKFSIYHSNDDVAQSLKVFQKDLLNSLLLNYHIDQDFKKQLDYHLIIDDFIFSQESLSNTNIEIIFQLLYFTDDIALYKYHLISQILVQHNPIHNDYHEYFKLAIFNLCINKSIHVKYNTDLENVLKKIYNYINDYKIASHLLSVYSKIYLSLSLLYSQNQIDIEKAKKLYATFVQINGLEILKNEYNEINLKILSNIQFPADFIVDEFLKNKNIKLKNELDNIKNKIEKNLLEPEMKTSLETFISNEIFHGVCETTIFNIEENLTILDAGFEEYQIVLQKYIIRLVFTSVYKSNFLSIFENNKFFLENDVYKILNNFKQKDTKFNILIDDEDEIEINY
;
A
#
# COMPACT_ATOMS: atom_id res chain seq x y z
N MET A 1 14.55 -58.47 -56.68
CA MET A 1 14.24 -57.51 -57.76
C MET A 1 13.35 -56.40 -57.19
N ILE A 2 13.88 -55.16 -57.19
CA ILE A 2 13.17 -53.85 -57.23
C ILE A 2 12.34 -53.51 -55.96
N SER A 3 12.77 -52.69 -54.97
CA SER A 3 13.26 -51.29 -54.88
C SER A 3 12.17 -50.20 -54.69
N ASN A 4 12.30 -49.45 -53.58
CA ASN A 4 11.84 -48.09 -53.23
C ASN A 4 10.88 -47.30 -54.14
N LYS A 5 9.83 -46.70 -53.55
CA LYS A 5 9.63 -45.24 -53.38
C LYS A 5 8.18 -44.93 -52.93
N ASP A 6 8.01 -44.32 -51.75
CA ASP A 6 7.42 -42.97 -51.62
C ASP A 6 7.32 -42.58 -50.14
N SER A 7 8.36 -41.85 -49.72
CA SER A 7 8.34 -40.86 -48.66
C SER A 7 7.38 -39.73 -49.02
N SER A 8 6.39 -39.47 -48.18
CA SER A 8 5.80 -38.13 -48.02
C SER A 8 5.76 -37.80 -46.53
N ASP A 9 6.93 -37.44 -46.01
CA ASP A 9 7.02 -36.49 -44.91
C ASP A 9 6.42 -35.16 -45.39
N SER A 10 5.21 -34.85 -44.94
CA SER A 10 4.81 -33.46 -44.76
C SER A 10 4.73 -33.23 -43.25
N PRO A 11 5.58 -32.38 -42.65
CA PRO A 11 5.29 -31.90 -41.31
C PRO A 11 4.02 -31.06 -41.47
N ALA A 12 2.91 -31.50 -40.89
CA ALA A 12 1.77 -30.61 -40.72
C ALA A 12 2.31 -29.41 -39.94
N PHE A 13 2.36 -28.24 -40.58
CA PHE A 13 2.67 -26.98 -39.93
C PHE A 13 1.63 -26.76 -38.83
N THR A 14 1.93 -27.18 -37.61
CA THR A 14 1.14 -26.86 -36.44
C THR A 14 1.69 -25.58 -35.85
N PHE A 15 0.90 -24.51 -35.85
CA PHE A 15 1.21 -23.25 -35.17
C PHE A 15 1.28 -23.39 -33.64
N TYR A 16 0.96 -24.58 -33.12
CA TYR A 16 1.00 -24.94 -31.71
C TYR A 16 2.32 -25.62 -31.36
N THR A 17 2.92 -25.18 -30.25
CA THR A 17 3.97 -25.91 -29.54
C THR A 17 3.46 -27.28 -29.10
N GLN A 18 4.39 -28.20 -28.79
CA GLN A 18 4.06 -29.55 -28.36
C GLN A 18 3.19 -29.57 -27.08
N LYS A 19 3.38 -28.59 -26.18
CA LYS A 19 2.56 -28.38 -24.98
C LYS A 19 1.15 -27.86 -25.31
N GLU A 20 1.01 -26.99 -26.32
CA GLU A 20 -0.30 -26.49 -26.76
C GLU A 20 -1.12 -27.56 -27.51
N LEU A 21 -0.46 -28.50 -28.19
CA LEU A 21 -1.12 -29.66 -28.79
C LEU A 21 -1.74 -30.60 -27.73
N GLU A 22 -1.09 -30.74 -26.56
CA GLU A 22 -1.63 -31.49 -25.41
C GLU A 22 -2.80 -30.76 -24.72
N GLN A 23 -2.85 -29.44 -24.82
CA GLN A 23 -3.86 -28.57 -24.18
C GLN A 23 -4.99 -28.13 -25.13
N LYS A 24 -5.06 -28.70 -26.34
CA LYS A 24 -5.91 -28.21 -27.44
C LYS A 24 -7.39 -28.06 -27.10
N ASP A 25 -7.97 -28.98 -26.31
CA ASP A 25 -9.38 -28.89 -25.94
C ASP A 25 -9.64 -27.85 -24.84
N SER A 26 -8.68 -27.64 -23.94
CA SER A 26 -8.71 -26.56 -22.94
C SER A 26 -8.61 -25.18 -23.61
N ILE A 27 -7.79 -25.06 -24.66
CA ILE A 27 -7.64 -23.82 -25.46
C ILE A 27 -8.95 -23.48 -26.19
N LYS A 28 -9.61 -24.46 -26.81
CA LYS A 28 -10.91 -24.23 -27.48
C LYS A 28 -11.99 -23.70 -26.54
N GLN A 29 -12.03 -24.18 -25.29
CA GLN A 29 -13.01 -23.68 -24.30
C GLN A 29 -12.79 -22.20 -23.98
N ILE A 30 -11.52 -21.77 -23.92
CA ILE A 30 -11.13 -20.38 -23.71
C ILE A 30 -11.56 -19.53 -24.91
N ASP A 31 -11.28 -19.98 -26.14
CA ASP A 31 -11.65 -19.25 -27.36
C ASP A 31 -13.17 -19.06 -27.48
N LEU A 32 -13.97 -20.08 -27.15
CA LEU A 32 -15.44 -19.98 -27.16
C LEU A 32 -15.98 -18.91 -26.18
N ILE A 33 -15.33 -18.76 -25.02
CA ILE A 33 -15.71 -17.75 -24.03
C ILE A 33 -15.28 -16.35 -24.49
N LEU A 34 -14.09 -16.22 -25.07
CA LEU A 34 -13.60 -14.96 -25.64
C LEU A 34 -14.53 -14.43 -26.75
N GLU A 35 -14.99 -15.32 -27.63
CA GLU A 35 -15.98 -14.99 -28.66
C GLU A 35 -17.34 -14.62 -28.06
N LYS A 36 -17.84 -15.42 -27.09
CA LYS A 36 -19.16 -15.19 -26.49
C LYS A 36 -19.30 -13.81 -25.84
N TYR A 37 -18.25 -13.34 -25.17
CA TYR A 37 -18.25 -12.07 -24.45
C TYR A 37 -17.64 -10.91 -25.26
N ASN A 38 -17.32 -11.10 -26.54
CA ASN A 38 -16.67 -10.11 -27.40
C ASN A 38 -15.41 -9.51 -26.77
N ILE A 39 -14.59 -10.32 -26.12
CA ILE A 39 -13.41 -9.87 -25.39
C ILE A 39 -12.26 -9.49 -26.34
N LEU A 40 -12.28 -9.98 -27.59
CA LEU A 40 -11.24 -9.70 -28.58
C LEU A 40 -11.50 -8.37 -29.32
N GLU A 41 -10.74 -7.33 -29.01
CA GLU A 41 -10.59 -6.16 -29.89
C GLU A 41 -9.56 -6.49 -30.99
N ASN A 42 -10.02 -6.56 -32.25
CA ASN A 42 -9.26 -6.58 -33.50
C ASN A 42 -7.76 -6.94 -33.41
N ASP A 43 -7.39 -8.20 -33.65
CA ASP A 43 -6.01 -8.54 -34.03
C ASP A 43 -5.95 -9.74 -34.98
N ASN A 44 -5.03 -9.68 -35.93
CA ASN A 44 -4.82 -10.64 -37.03
C ASN A 44 -4.91 -12.11 -36.58
N GLN A 45 -5.78 -12.89 -37.27
CA GLN A 45 -6.03 -14.33 -37.05
C GLN A 45 -4.81 -15.26 -37.20
N LEU A 46 -3.64 -14.73 -37.53
CA LEU A 46 -2.44 -15.52 -37.83
C LEU A 46 -1.48 -15.64 -36.63
N ILE A 47 -1.65 -14.87 -35.55
CA ILE A 47 -0.77 -14.92 -34.36
C ILE A 47 -1.56 -14.52 -33.09
N SER A 48 -2.31 -15.44 -32.49
CA SER A 48 -2.78 -15.30 -31.09
C SER A 48 -1.88 -16.12 -30.18
N SER A 49 -1.05 -15.48 -29.37
CA SER A 49 -0.36 -16.20 -28.30
C SER A 49 -1.39 -16.58 -27.23
N PHE A 50 -1.41 -17.85 -26.82
CA PHE A 50 -2.31 -18.35 -25.78
C PHE A 50 -2.27 -17.50 -24.49
N GLU A 51 -1.08 -16.98 -24.14
CA GLU A 51 -0.88 -16.05 -23.02
C GLU A 51 -1.67 -14.74 -23.16
N LYS A 52 -1.85 -14.23 -24.39
CA LYS A 52 -2.61 -13.00 -24.67
C LYS A 52 -4.10 -13.22 -24.43
N ASN A 53 -4.62 -14.37 -24.86
CA ASN A 53 -6.01 -14.78 -24.62
C ASN A 53 -6.33 -14.86 -23.11
N ILE A 54 -5.39 -15.39 -22.32
CA ILE A 54 -5.53 -15.45 -20.86
C ILE A 54 -5.51 -14.06 -20.22
N LEU A 55 -4.61 -13.17 -20.66
CA LEU A 55 -4.56 -11.79 -20.16
C LEU A 55 -5.87 -11.04 -20.43
N TYR A 56 -6.47 -11.26 -21.61
CA TYR A 56 -7.76 -10.68 -21.93
C TYR A 56 -8.89 -11.17 -21.02
N ILE A 57 -8.92 -12.46 -20.67
CA ILE A 57 -9.89 -12.99 -19.70
C ILE A 57 -9.69 -12.34 -18.32
N ILE A 58 -8.45 -12.19 -17.87
CA ILE A 58 -8.12 -11.54 -16.60
C ILE A 58 -8.61 -10.08 -16.59
N ASN A 59 -8.29 -9.32 -17.64
CA ASN A 59 -8.73 -7.92 -17.78
C ASN A 59 -10.25 -7.79 -17.84
N TYR A 60 -10.92 -8.75 -18.49
CA TYR A 60 -12.39 -8.78 -18.53
C TYR A 60 -12.97 -8.98 -17.13
N ILE A 61 -12.44 -9.91 -16.34
CA ILE A 61 -12.88 -10.11 -14.94
C ILE A 61 -12.60 -8.89 -14.09
N GLU A 62 -11.44 -8.26 -14.25
CA GLU A 62 -11.14 -7.00 -13.57
C GLU A 62 -12.19 -5.94 -13.92
N SER A 63 -12.59 -5.84 -15.19
CA SER A 63 -13.63 -4.90 -15.61
C SER A 63 -15.00 -5.21 -14.97
N LEU A 64 -15.37 -6.48 -14.85
CA LEU A 64 -16.61 -6.91 -14.19
C LEU A 64 -16.57 -6.56 -12.70
N PHE A 65 -15.46 -6.84 -12.04
CA PHE A 65 -15.26 -6.52 -10.63
C PHE A 65 -15.43 -5.03 -10.34
N ILE A 66 -14.78 -4.22 -11.16
CA ILE A 66 -14.83 -2.77 -11.04
C ILE A 66 -16.26 -2.25 -11.26
N LYS A 67 -16.97 -2.78 -12.25
CA LYS A 67 -18.38 -2.45 -12.52
C LYS A 67 -19.35 -3.02 -11.49
N LYS A 68 -18.87 -3.81 -10.51
CA LYS A 68 -19.66 -4.54 -9.52
C LYS A 68 -20.66 -5.51 -10.18
N GLU A 69 -20.27 -6.06 -11.33
CA GLU A 69 -21.04 -7.05 -12.08
C GLU A 69 -20.65 -8.46 -11.61
N SER A 70 -21.61 -9.40 -11.62
CA SER A 70 -21.35 -10.79 -11.26
C SER A 70 -20.58 -11.51 -12.36
N ILE A 71 -19.63 -12.36 -11.99
CA ILE A 71 -18.92 -13.22 -12.93
C ILE A 71 -19.91 -14.26 -13.50
N PRO A 72 -20.03 -14.39 -14.83
CA PRO A 72 -20.88 -15.41 -15.43
C PRO A 72 -20.48 -16.84 -15.04
N SER A 73 -21.46 -17.73 -14.88
CA SER A 73 -21.25 -19.10 -14.38
C SER A 73 -20.35 -19.97 -15.27
N ASP A 74 -20.34 -19.73 -16.58
CA ASP A 74 -19.47 -20.43 -17.53
C ASP A 74 -18.02 -19.96 -17.44
N LEU A 75 -17.79 -18.67 -17.17
CA LEU A 75 -16.47 -18.14 -16.81
C LEU A 75 -15.99 -18.71 -15.48
N GLU A 76 -16.86 -18.76 -14.47
CA GLU A 76 -16.54 -19.40 -13.18
C GLU A 76 -16.14 -20.88 -13.37
N ASP A 77 -16.92 -21.65 -14.13
CA ASP A 77 -16.62 -23.05 -14.44
C ASP A 77 -15.26 -23.20 -15.15
N LEU A 78 -14.97 -22.32 -16.12
CA LEU A 78 -13.69 -22.29 -16.81
C LEU A 78 -12.53 -22.09 -15.83
N PHE A 79 -12.62 -21.13 -14.90
CA PHE A 79 -11.59 -20.89 -13.88
C PHE A 79 -11.40 -22.08 -12.93
N LEU A 80 -12.49 -22.75 -12.56
CA LEU A 80 -12.46 -23.82 -11.57
C LEU A 80 -11.98 -25.16 -12.15
N ASN A 81 -12.28 -25.43 -13.42
CA ASN A 81 -12.14 -26.75 -14.03
C ASN A 81 -11.16 -26.84 -15.22
N ASN A 82 -10.79 -25.73 -15.86
CA ASN A 82 -9.81 -25.75 -16.97
C ASN A 82 -8.37 -25.72 -16.44
N SER A 83 -7.61 -26.80 -16.65
CA SER A 83 -6.25 -26.94 -16.13
C SER A 83 -5.27 -25.92 -16.74
N SER A 84 -5.33 -25.71 -18.06
CA SER A 84 -4.47 -24.76 -18.77
C SER A 84 -4.68 -23.32 -18.29
N LEU A 85 -5.93 -22.89 -18.14
CA LEU A 85 -6.24 -21.56 -17.64
C LEU A 85 -5.71 -21.38 -16.22
N LYS A 86 -5.95 -22.36 -15.34
CA LYS A 86 -5.51 -22.31 -13.93
C LYS A 86 -3.98 -22.29 -13.80
N GLU A 87 -3.25 -23.07 -14.59
CA GLU A 87 -1.78 -23.02 -14.65
C GLU A 87 -1.28 -21.61 -14.96
N ASN A 88 -1.86 -20.96 -15.98
CA ASN A 88 -1.41 -19.64 -16.39
C ASN A 88 -1.84 -18.51 -15.45
N ILE A 89 -3.02 -18.61 -14.82
CA ILE A 89 -3.42 -17.69 -13.76
C ILE A 89 -2.46 -17.80 -12.58
N ASN A 90 -2.13 -19.02 -12.16
CA ASN A 90 -1.18 -19.23 -11.08
C ASN A 90 0.18 -18.58 -11.41
N LEU A 91 0.69 -18.78 -12.64
CA LEU A 91 1.93 -18.13 -13.10
C LEU A 91 1.83 -16.60 -13.16
N TYR A 92 0.69 -16.06 -13.62
CA TYR A 92 0.45 -14.62 -13.67
C TYR A 92 0.47 -14.00 -12.27
N ILE A 93 -0.26 -14.58 -11.32
CA ILE A 93 -0.36 -14.08 -9.95
C ILE A 93 1.00 -14.20 -9.24
N GLU A 94 1.72 -15.32 -9.37
CA GLU A 94 3.07 -15.48 -8.80
C GLU A 94 4.05 -14.41 -9.33
N LYS A 95 4.06 -14.16 -10.64
CA LYS A 95 4.88 -13.08 -11.23
C LYS A 95 4.50 -11.71 -10.67
N LYS A 96 3.21 -11.46 -10.44
CA LYS A 96 2.71 -10.20 -9.89
C LYS A 96 3.11 -10.04 -8.41
N LEU A 97 2.95 -11.10 -7.60
CA LEU A 97 3.38 -11.16 -6.19
C LEU A 97 4.87 -10.84 -6.03
N LEU A 98 5.74 -11.42 -6.85
CA LEU A 98 7.19 -11.19 -6.80
C LEU A 98 7.60 -9.74 -7.06
N ASN A 99 6.76 -8.98 -7.78
CA ASN A 99 7.05 -7.62 -8.20
C ASN A 99 6.41 -6.55 -7.29
N LEU A 100 5.44 -6.89 -6.45
CA LEU A 100 4.64 -5.96 -5.63
C LEU A 100 5.47 -4.93 -4.86
N THR A 101 6.59 -5.34 -4.27
CA THR A 101 7.46 -4.46 -3.46
C THR A 101 8.74 -4.05 -4.19
N LYS A 102 8.97 -4.57 -5.40
CA LYS A 102 10.21 -4.34 -6.18
C LYS A 102 10.05 -3.32 -7.30
N LYS A 103 8.82 -3.12 -7.80
CA LYS A 103 8.54 -2.18 -8.90
C LYS A 103 7.73 -0.99 -8.40
N ASP A 104 8.22 0.20 -8.70
CA ASP A 104 7.58 1.44 -8.30
C ASP A 104 6.30 1.74 -9.09
N SER A 105 6.15 1.17 -10.29
CA SER A 105 4.98 1.36 -11.15
C SER A 105 3.75 0.55 -10.70
N ILE A 106 3.88 -0.27 -9.67
CA ILE A 106 2.81 -1.13 -9.16
C ILE A 106 2.06 -0.39 -8.06
N TYR A 107 0.74 -0.36 -8.17
CA TYR A 107 -0.13 0.18 -7.13
C TYR A 107 -0.53 -0.95 -6.19
N PHE A 108 0.12 -0.99 -5.02
CA PHE A 108 0.16 -2.19 -4.17
C PHE A 108 -1.24 -2.65 -3.79
N PHE A 109 -2.09 -1.72 -3.33
CA PHE A 109 -3.42 -2.04 -2.84
C PHE A 109 -4.35 -2.55 -3.96
N LYS A 110 -4.37 -1.87 -5.12
CA LYS A 110 -5.15 -2.28 -6.29
C LYS A 110 -4.75 -3.67 -6.75
N ASP A 111 -3.45 -3.91 -6.88
CA ASP A 111 -2.93 -5.17 -7.41
C ASP A 111 -3.19 -6.34 -6.45
N ILE A 112 -3.06 -6.15 -5.14
CA ILE A 112 -3.48 -7.14 -4.14
C ILE A 112 -4.98 -7.42 -4.24
N ASN A 113 -5.81 -6.39 -4.38
CA ASN A 113 -7.26 -6.57 -4.45
C ASN A 113 -7.69 -7.35 -5.69
N ILE A 114 -7.09 -7.06 -6.85
CA ILE A 114 -7.31 -7.82 -8.08
C ILE A 114 -6.90 -9.29 -7.91
N MET A 115 -5.73 -9.55 -7.31
CA MET A 115 -5.26 -10.94 -7.09
C MET A 115 -6.19 -11.70 -6.15
N LEU A 116 -6.62 -11.08 -5.03
CA LEU A 116 -7.58 -11.68 -4.12
C LEU A 116 -8.93 -11.94 -4.81
N HIS A 117 -9.38 -11.01 -5.66
CA HIS A 117 -10.61 -11.20 -6.41
C HIS A 117 -10.52 -12.39 -7.38
N ILE A 118 -9.44 -12.51 -8.15
CA ILE A 118 -9.21 -13.64 -9.06
C ILE A 118 -9.18 -14.97 -8.29
N LEU A 119 -8.55 -15.00 -7.12
CA LEU A 119 -8.51 -16.19 -6.26
C LEU A 119 -9.86 -16.50 -5.59
N SER A 120 -10.81 -15.56 -5.61
CA SER A 120 -12.15 -15.69 -4.99
C SER A 120 -13.27 -16.10 -5.95
N ILE A 121 -13.01 -16.21 -7.27
CA ILE A 121 -14.02 -16.38 -8.33
C ILE A 121 -15.03 -17.50 -8.05
N GLY A 122 -14.62 -18.61 -7.45
CA GLY A 122 -15.53 -19.74 -7.11
C GLY A 122 -16.43 -19.53 -5.88
N THR A 123 -16.37 -18.35 -5.25
CA THR A 123 -17.09 -18.05 -4.01
C THR A 123 -17.75 -16.68 -4.02
N ASN A 124 -17.36 -15.79 -4.93
CA ASN A 124 -17.76 -14.37 -5.00
C ASN A 124 -17.56 -13.61 -3.67
N GLN A 125 -16.61 -14.04 -2.84
CA GLN A 125 -16.33 -13.42 -1.56
C GLN A 125 -15.55 -12.11 -1.75
N LYS A 126 -15.98 -11.05 -1.07
CA LYS A 126 -15.26 -9.78 -1.01
C LYS A 126 -14.44 -9.74 0.27
N ILE A 127 -13.12 -9.90 0.14
CA ILE A 127 -12.18 -9.90 1.29
C ILE A 127 -11.91 -8.48 1.77
N LEU A 128 -11.65 -7.56 0.83
CA LEU A 128 -11.33 -6.16 1.10
C LEU A 128 -12.57 -5.30 0.91
N GLU A 129 -13.12 -4.75 2.00
CA GLU A 129 -14.20 -3.76 1.90
C GLU A 129 -13.64 -2.36 1.62
N SER A 130 -12.51 -2.03 2.26
CA SER A 130 -11.75 -0.80 2.08
C SER A 130 -10.27 -0.98 2.47
N TYR A 131 -9.45 0.08 2.44
CA TYR A 131 -8.00 0.02 2.72
C TYR A 131 -7.66 -0.59 4.10
N ASN A 132 -8.48 -0.28 5.12
CA ASN A 132 -8.28 -0.72 6.51
C ASN A 132 -9.44 -1.60 7.04
N ASP A 133 -10.32 -2.09 6.16
CA ASP A 133 -11.50 -2.86 6.55
C ASP A 133 -11.57 -4.19 5.80
N TYR A 134 -11.59 -5.28 6.58
CA TYR A 134 -11.45 -6.65 6.10
C TYR A 134 -12.61 -7.50 6.58
N ASN A 135 -13.23 -8.22 5.64
CA ASN A 135 -14.29 -9.16 5.97
C ASN A 135 -13.69 -10.54 6.29
N PHE A 136 -13.46 -10.80 7.58
CA PHE A 136 -12.87 -12.07 8.03
C PHE A 136 -13.78 -13.28 7.81
N ASP A 137 -15.11 -13.08 7.77
CA ASP A 137 -16.04 -14.14 7.40
C ASP A 137 -15.85 -14.54 5.93
N SER A 138 -15.67 -13.57 5.03
CA SER A 138 -15.33 -13.81 3.62
C SER A 138 -14.02 -14.58 3.46
N VAL A 139 -13.00 -14.24 4.25
CA VAL A 139 -11.70 -14.94 4.25
C VAL A 139 -11.86 -16.40 4.71
N SER A 140 -12.57 -16.61 5.82
CA SER A 140 -12.86 -17.94 6.35
C SER A 140 -13.61 -18.80 5.34
N ASN A 141 -14.66 -18.25 4.72
CA ASN A 141 -15.44 -18.93 3.68
C ASN A 141 -14.58 -19.30 2.46
N LEU A 142 -13.66 -18.43 2.04
CA LEU A 142 -12.75 -18.73 0.95
C LEU A 142 -11.80 -19.89 1.29
N PHE A 143 -11.25 -19.92 2.51
CA PHE A 143 -10.43 -21.06 2.95
C PHE A 143 -11.21 -22.37 2.97
N ARG A 144 -12.43 -22.36 3.50
CA ARG A 144 -13.32 -23.53 3.50
C ARG A 144 -13.64 -24.02 2.10
N PHE A 145 -13.80 -23.10 1.14
CA PHE A 145 -13.98 -23.44 -0.26
C PHE A 145 -12.78 -24.22 -0.82
N TYR A 146 -11.56 -23.70 -0.65
CA TYR A 146 -10.34 -24.38 -1.13
C TYR A 146 -10.14 -25.74 -0.45
N GLU A 147 -10.35 -25.84 0.86
CA GLU A 147 -10.24 -27.09 1.61
C GLU A 147 -11.20 -28.17 1.07
N ASN A 148 -12.47 -27.80 0.90
CA ASN A 148 -13.48 -28.72 0.36
C ASN A 148 -13.17 -29.12 -1.08
N ARG A 149 -12.75 -28.16 -1.91
CA ARG A 149 -12.38 -28.39 -3.31
C ARG A 149 -11.19 -29.34 -3.43
N LEU A 150 -10.14 -29.13 -2.64
CA LEU A 150 -8.96 -29.98 -2.62
C LEU A 150 -9.31 -31.39 -2.14
N LYS A 151 -10.14 -31.52 -1.10
CA LYS A 151 -10.62 -32.83 -0.63
C LYS A 151 -11.37 -33.61 -1.70
N GLN A 152 -12.22 -32.94 -2.48
CA GLN A 152 -12.93 -33.55 -3.61
C GLN A 152 -11.96 -33.95 -4.73
N LEU A 153 -11.11 -33.01 -5.16
CA LEU A 153 -10.19 -33.21 -6.29
C LEU A 153 -9.15 -34.29 -6.03
N PHE A 154 -8.73 -34.47 -4.78
CA PHE A 154 -7.82 -35.55 -4.38
C PHE A 154 -8.35 -36.93 -4.81
N LEU A 155 -9.66 -37.13 -4.80
CA LEU A 155 -10.31 -38.39 -5.18
C LEU A 155 -10.61 -38.49 -6.67
N THR A 156 -10.75 -37.36 -7.37
CA THR A 156 -11.35 -37.31 -8.72
C THR A 156 -10.38 -36.92 -9.83
N ASN A 157 -9.45 -35.99 -9.58
CA ASN A 157 -8.57 -35.45 -10.61
C ASN A 157 -7.24 -34.95 -10.01
N LYS A 158 -6.17 -35.73 -10.22
CA LYS A 158 -4.83 -35.44 -9.67
C LYS A 158 -4.17 -34.19 -10.25
N GLU A 159 -4.35 -33.92 -11.55
CA GLU A 159 -3.76 -32.75 -12.21
C GLU A 159 -4.42 -31.46 -11.67
N LEU A 160 -5.75 -31.43 -11.68
CA LEU A 160 -6.52 -30.29 -11.20
C LEU A 160 -6.36 -30.09 -9.68
N PHE A 161 -6.15 -31.18 -8.93
CA PHE A 161 -5.75 -31.12 -7.52
C PHE A 161 -4.44 -30.34 -7.35
N SER A 162 -3.39 -30.71 -8.09
CA SER A 162 -2.08 -30.03 -8.00
C SER A 162 -2.20 -28.54 -8.31
N LEU A 163 -2.87 -28.19 -9.41
CA LEU A 163 -3.05 -26.79 -9.81
C LEU A 163 -3.89 -26.00 -8.80
N SER A 164 -4.93 -26.62 -8.24
CA SER A 164 -5.76 -25.97 -7.21
C SER A 164 -5.02 -25.84 -5.88
N PHE A 165 -4.11 -26.76 -5.57
CA PHE A 165 -3.23 -26.67 -4.40
C PHE A 165 -2.25 -25.51 -4.58
N ASP A 166 -1.67 -25.33 -5.76
CA ASP A 166 -0.83 -24.17 -6.05
C ASP A 166 -1.63 -22.86 -5.96
N SER A 167 -2.89 -22.81 -6.43
CA SER A 167 -3.75 -21.64 -6.23
C SER A 167 -3.99 -21.33 -4.75
N TYR A 168 -4.16 -22.37 -3.90
CA TYR A 168 -4.29 -22.20 -2.45
C TYR A 168 -3.00 -21.66 -1.80
N ILE A 169 -1.83 -22.17 -2.21
CA ILE A 169 -0.53 -21.66 -1.78
C ILE A 169 -0.35 -20.18 -2.18
N ILE A 170 -0.74 -19.83 -3.41
CA ILE A 170 -0.72 -18.46 -3.91
C ILE A 170 -1.64 -17.57 -3.07
N LEU A 171 -2.86 -18.02 -2.72
CA LEU A 171 -3.75 -17.28 -1.82
C LEU A 171 -3.10 -16.97 -0.47
N LEU A 172 -2.49 -17.98 0.17
CA LEU A 172 -1.77 -17.79 1.42
C LEU A 172 -0.62 -16.77 1.28
N ARG A 173 0.14 -16.82 0.16
CA ARG A 173 1.20 -15.85 -0.15
C ARG A 173 0.66 -14.45 -0.41
N THR A 174 -0.47 -14.31 -1.11
CA THR A 174 -1.14 -13.01 -1.34
C THR A 174 -1.57 -12.38 -0.03
N ILE A 175 -2.21 -13.15 0.86
CA ILE A 175 -2.59 -12.65 2.19
C ILE A 175 -1.35 -12.33 3.04
N THR A 176 -0.26 -13.08 2.90
CA THR A 176 1.03 -12.77 3.55
C THR A 176 1.56 -11.41 3.10
N GLN A 177 1.49 -11.08 1.80
CA GLN A 177 1.90 -9.76 1.31
C GLN A 177 0.96 -8.66 1.80
N LEU A 178 -0.35 -8.91 1.85
CA LEU A 178 -1.28 -7.98 2.49
C LEU A 178 -0.90 -7.74 3.97
N CYS A 179 -0.50 -8.77 4.71
CA CYS A 179 -0.03 -8.61 6.09
C CYS A 179 1.28 -7.79 6.17
N ASN A 180 2.21 -7.97 5.23
CA ASN A 180 3.43 -7.13 5.14
C ASN A 180 3.06 -5.65 4.96
N PHE A 181 2.10 -5.36 4.10
CA PHE A 181 1.61 -4.00 3.90
C PHE A 181 0.84 -3.47 5.11
N ASN A 182 0.03 -4.30 5.75
CA ASN A 182 -0.67 -3.89 6.97
C ASN A 182 0.31 -3.65 8.13
N SER A 183 1.52 -4.20 8.08
CA SER A 183 2.52 -4.03 9.15
C SER A 183 3.05 -2.59 9.25
N ILE A 184 2.96 -1.83 8.16
CA ILE A 184 3.37 -0.43 8.12
C ILE A 184 2.26 0.53 8.59
N ASP A 185 0.98 0.15 8.47
CA ASP A 185 -0.13 1.00 8.89
C ASP A 185 -0.52 0.77 10.37
N GLU A 186 -0.66 1.85 11.14
CA GLU A 186 -0.96 1.81 12.59
C GLU A 186 -2.34 1.20 12.91
N ILE A 187 -3.31 1.36 12.00
CA ILE A 187 -4.67 0.85 12.13
C ILE A 187 -4.70 -0.58 11.60
N ALA A 188 -4.21 -0.80 10.38
CA ALA A 188 -4.29 -2.09 9.69
C ALA A 188 -3.47 -3.18 10.39
N LYS A 189 -2.38 -2.86 11.09
CA LYS A 189 -1.54 -3.86 11.78
C LYS A 189 -2.32 -4.76 12.74
N ARG A 190 -3.42 -4.26 13.32
CA ARG A 190 -4.30 -5.04 14.23
C ARG A 190 -5.00 -6.21 13.53
N SER A 191 -5.20 -6.13 12.21
CA SER A 191 -5.82 -7.17 11.40
C SER A 191 -4.94 -8.40 11.20
N ILE A 192 -3.62 -8.24 11.27
CA ILE A 192 -2.63 -9.28 10.91
C ILE A 192 -2.81 -10.53 11.76
N LYS A 193 -3.08 -10.37 13.06
CA LYS A 193 -3.32 -11.50 13.96
C LYS A 193 -4.49 -12.38 13.49
N TYR A 194 -5.60 -11.76 13.09
CA TYR A 194 -6.78 -12.48 12.61
C TYR A 194 -6.51 -13.22 11.28
N PHE A 195 -5.75 -12.60 10.37
CA PHE A 195 -5.30 -13.28 9.15
C PHE A 195 -4.43 -14.51 9.47
N ILE A 196 -3.44 -14.37 10.36
CA ILE A 196 -2.54 -15.46 10.75
C ILE A 196 -3.31 -16.60 11.41
N GLU A 197 -4.27 -16.30 12.28
CA GLU A 197 -5.13 -17.29 12.92
C GLU A 197 -5.94 -18.08 11.90
N LEU A 198 -6.64 -17.42 10.98
CA LEU A 198 -7.43 -18.07 9.92
C LEU A 198 -6.56 -18.89 8.96
N MET A 199 -5.40 -18.37 8.55
CA MET A 199 -4.47 -19.10 7.70
C MET A 199 -3.93 -20.34 8.42
N THR A 200 -3.57 -20.22 9.70
CA THR A 200 -3.07 -21.34 10.50
C THR A 200 -4.13 -22.42 10.67
N GLU A 201 -5.36 -22.04 10.97
CA GLU A 201 -6.50 -22.95 11.07
C GLU A 201 -6.73 -23.69 9.74
N SER A 202 -6.76 -22.95 8.63
CA SER A 202 -6.97 -23.52 7.29
C SER A 202 -5.89 -24.52 6.92
N ILE A 203 -4.61 -24.16 7.12
CA ILE A 203 -3.48 -25.04 6.83
C ILE A 203 -3.58 -26.34 7.65
N ASN A 204 -3.92 -26.24 8.93
CA ASN A 204 -4.06 -27.40 9.79
C ASN A 204 -5.23 -28.29 9.33
N LEU A 205 -6.39 -27.71 9.01
CA LEU A 205 -7.53 -28.46 8.50
C LEU A 205 -7.22 -29.17 7.20
N LEU A 206 -6.48 -28.55 6.29
CA LEU A 206 -6.06 -29.19 5.05
C LEU A 206 -5.13 -30.39 5.33
N LYS A 207 -4.13 -30.23 6.21
CA LYS A 207 -3.21 -31.30 6.61
C LYS A 207 -3.92 -32.49 7.25
N PHE A 208 -4.98 -32.26 8.01
CA PHE A 208 -5.75 -33.33 8.67
C PHE A 208 -6.75 -34.03 7.73
N ASN A 209 -7.29 -33.31 6.73
CA ASN A 209 -8.38 -33.81 5.91
C ASN A 209 -7.97 -34.34 4.53
N VAL A 210 -6.75 -34.02 4.07
CA VAL A 210 -6.24 -34.41 2.75
C VAL A 210 -4.88 -35.06 2.91
N LEU A 211 -4.64 -36.17 2.20
CA LEU A 211 -3.34 -36.84 2.21
C LEU A 211 -2.37 -36.09 1.29
N LEU A 212 -1.52 -35.28 1.90
CA LEU A 212 -0.53 -34.46 1.22
C LEU A 212 0.81 -35.18 1.11
N ASP A 213 1.51 -34.99 -0.01
CA ASP A 213 2.87 -35.48 -0.16
C ASP A 213 3.90 -34.60 0.57
N LYS A 214 5.17 -35.02 0.54
CA LYS A 214 6.24 -34.30 1.26
C LYS A 214 6.43 -32.86 0.75
N THR A 215 6.33 -32.62 -0.56
CA THR A 215 6.59 -31.28 -1.12
C THR A 215 5.43 -30.33 -0.77
N GLN A 216 4.20 -30.84 -0.79
CA GLN A 216 3.01 -30.12 -0.36
C GLN A 216 3.05 -29.77 1.14
N LEU A 217 3.43 -30.73 1.98
CA LEU A 217 3.61 -30.50 3.42
C LEU A 217 4.73 -29.48 3.68
N ASN A 218 5.83 -29.56 2.94
CA ASN A 218 6.94 -28.59 3.03
C ASN A 218 6.48 -27.17 2.68
N LYS A 219 5.73 -26.98 1.58
CA LYS A 219 5.16 -25.68 1.20
C LYS A 219 4.29 -25.08 2.32
N LEU A 220 3.41 -25.88 2.92
CA LEU A 220 2.54 -25.43 4.01
C LEU A 220 3.31 -25.12 5.30
N ASN A 221 4.28 -25.97 5.65
CA ASN A 221 5.16 -25.75 6.82
C ASN A 221 5.99 -24.48 6.65
N ASN A 222 6.55 -24.24 5.47
CA ASN A 222 7.30 -23.02 5.18
C ASN A 222 6.47 -21.76 5.39
N ILE A 223 5.22 -21.76 4.94
CA ILE A 223 4.30 -20.63 5.13
C ILE A 223 4.01 -20.39 6.62
N GLN A 224 3.72 -21.45 7.39
CA GLN A 224 3.52 -21.34 8.84
C GLN A 224 4.79 -20.86 9.57
N GLY A 225 5.96 -21.36 9.17
CA GLY A 225 7.26 -20.91 9.68
C GLY A 225 7.45 -19.41 9.41
N LYS A 226 7.23 -18.97 8.16
CA LYS A 226 7.27 -17.56 7.75
C LYS A 226 6.41 -16.66 8.63
N TYR A 227 5.17 -17.04 8.96
CA TYR A 227 4.32 -16.22 9.85
C TYR A 227 4.98 -15.90 11.19
N LEU A 228 5.66 -16.89 11.77
CA LEU A 228 6.28 -16.73 13.09
C LEU A 228 7.43 -15.73 13.05
N TYR A 229 8.34 -15.76 12.07
CA TYR A 229 9.47 -14.82 12.04
C TYR A 229 9.25 -13.56 11.18
N TYR A 230 8.18 -13.50 10.38
CA TYR A 230 7.77 -12.30 9.64
C TYR A 230 6.89 -11.36 10.47
N PHE A 231 6.08 -11.88 11.40
CA PHE A 231 5.04 -11.06 12.02
C PHE A 231 5.01 -11.08 13.55
N SER A 232 5.71 -11.98 14.25
CA SER A 232 5.65 -11.98 15.73
C SER A 232 6.20 -10.69 16.36
N TYR A 233 7.03 -9.91 15.66
CA TYR A 233 7.49 -8.60 16.14
C TYR A 233 6.41 -7.49 16.07
N ILE A 234 5.27 -7.78 15.43
CA ILE A 234 4.14 -6.86 15.29
C ILE A 234 3.20 -6.95 16.50
N ASP A 235 3.18 -8.08 17.20
CA ASP A 235 2.40 -8.24 18.42
C ASP A 235 2.71 -7.08 19.38
N ASN A 236 1.66 -6.37 19.81
CA ASN A 236 1.79 -5.30 20.78
C ASN A 236 2.16 -5.92 22.13
N ILE A 237 3.45 -5.97 22.43
CA ILE A 237 3.93 -6.32 23.77
C ILE A 237 3.63 -5.13 24.68
N VAL A 238 2.79 -5.34 25.69
CA VAL A 238 2.53 -4.34 26.72
C VAL A 238 3.84 -4.07 27.44
N PHE A 239 4.34 -2.85 27.31
CA PHE A 239 5.52 -2.39 28.03
C PHE A 239 5.06 -1.86 29.38
N ASP A 240 5.41 -2.58 30.44
CA ASP A 240 5.10 -2.19 31.80
C ASP A 240 6.39 -1.81 32.52
N ILE A 241 6.51 -0.53 32.89
CA ILE A 241 7.67 0.01 33.63
C ILE A 241 7.73 -0.59 35.04
N ASP A 242 6.58 -0.89 35.63
CA ASP A 242 6.48 -1.46 36.96
C ASP A 242 6.76 -2.97 36.98
N ASP A 243 6.64 -3.64 35.81
CA ASP A 243 6.94 -5.05 35.61
C ASP A 243 7.85 -5.30 34.39
N LEU A 244 9.09 -4.81 34.50
CA LEU A 244 10.13 -5.02 33.49
C LEU A 244 10.45 -6.49 33.25
N LYS A 245 10.33 -7.34 34.29
CA LYS A 245 10.61 -8.76 34.18
C LYS A 245 9.66 -9.43 33.20
N THR A 246 8.35 -9.27 33.40
CA THR A 246 7.33 -9.81 32.48
C THR A 246 7.50 -9.22 31.09
N THR A 247 7.83 -7.93 30.99
CA THR A 247 8.14 -7.28 29.71
C THR A 247 9.28 -8.00 28.99
N PHE A 248 10.43 -8.23 29.65
CA PHE A 248 11.57 -8.92 29.04
C PHE A 248 11.26 -10.38 28.70
N GLU A 249 10.54 -11.10 29.54
CA GLU A 249 10.10 -12.47 29.25
C GLU A 249 9.22 -12.54 28.00
N ASN A 250 8.31 -11.59 27.80
CA ASN A 250 7.48 -11.51 26.60
C ASN A 250 8.29 -11.23 25.32
N TYR A 251 9.26 -10.31 25.39
CA TYR A 251 10.17 -10.04 24.27
C TYR A 251 11.04 -11.25 23.95
N PHE A 252 11.55 -11.94 24.97
CA PHE A 252 12.33 -13.17 24.80
C PHE A 252 11.49 -14.29 24.16
N LEU A 253 10.24 -14.47 24.59
CA LEU A 253 9.31 -15.43 24.00
C LEU A 253 9.07 -15.16 22.50
N MET A 254 8.96 -13.88 22.10
CA MET A 254 8.83 -13.54 20.68
C MET A 254 10.09 -13.86 19.88
N LEU A 255 11.29 -13.70 20.46
CA LEU A 255 12.54 -14.13 19.83
C LEU A 255 12.62 -15.66 19.67
N GLU A 256 12.18 -16.42 20.67
CA GLU A 256 12.08 -17.88 20.56
C GLU A 256 11.07 -18.30 19.48
N ARG A 257 9.96 -17.57 19.34
CA ARG A 257 9.01 -17.78 18.23
C ARG A 257 9.63 -17.52 16.87
N HIS A 258 10.42 -16.45 16.73
CA HIS A 258 11.15 -16.19 15.49
C HIS A 258 12.10 -17.34 15.15
N GLU A 259 12.87 -17.81 16.13
CA GLU A 259 13.78 -18.96 15.94
C GLU A 259 13.00 -20.21 15.50
N ALA A 260 11.93 -20.55 16.22
CA ALA A 260 11.11 -21.71 15.89
C ALA A 260 10.55 -21.60 14.47
N GLY A 261 10.08 -20.40 14.07
CA GLY A 261 9.62 -20.11 12.72
C GLY A 261 10.67 -20.37 11.65
N TYR A 262 11.87 -19.81 11.84
CA TYR A 262 12.98 -19.98 10.90
C TYR A 262 13.42 -21.45 10.79
N ILE A 263 13.49 -22.19 11.92
CA ILE A 263 13.82 -23.62 11.92
C ILE A 263 12.78 -24.43 11.14
N ILE A 264 11.48 -24.18 11.36
CA ILE A 264 10.41 -24.86 10.62
C ILE A 264 10.58 -24.62 9.11
N SER A 265 10.84 -23.38 8.71
CA SER A 265 11.08 -23.03 7.31
C SER A 265 12.34 -23.70 6.76
N SER A 266 13.46 -23.71 7.49
CA SER A 266 14.70 -24.33 7.02
C SER A 266 14.59 -25.84 6.90
N GLU A 267 13.96 -26.51 7.88
CA GLU A 267 13.75 -27.96 7.87
C GLU A 267 12.80 -28.40 6.74
N SER A 268 11.88 -27.52 6.34
CA SER A 268 11.02 -27.72 5.17
C SER A 268 11.70 -27.46 3.82
N GLY A 269 13.00 -27.10 3.82
CA GLY A 269 13.72 -26.69 2.61
C GLY A 269 13.13 -25.43 1.97
N PHE A 270 12.58 -24.52 2.78
CA PHE A 270 11.86 -23.32 2.34
C PHE A 270 10.76 -23.61 1.31
N GLY A 271 10.07 -24.76 1.43
CA GLY A 271 8.97 -25.13 0.53
C GLY A 271 9.41 -25.49 -0.90
N ASP A 272 10.63 -26.01 -1.05
CA ASP A 272 11.23 -26.40 -2.34
C ASP A 272 11.42 -25.22 -3.32
N GLU A 273 11.53 -23.99 -2.79
CA GLU A 273 11.88 -22.79 -3.54
C GLU A 273 13.39 -22.79 -3.93
N THR A 274 13.80 -22.07 -4.97
CA THR A 274 15.11 -22.17 -5.67
C THR A 274 16.39 -22.05 -4.80
N GLN A 275 17.56 -22.42 -5.36
CA GLN A 275 18.88 -22.29 -4.71
C GLN A 275 19.19 -20.81 -4.30
N ASN A 276 19.80 -20.62 -3.11
CA ASN A 276 20.16 -19.35 -2.43
C ASN A 276 19.08 -18.64 -1.56
N LEU A 277 17.97 -19.30 -1.23
CA LEU A 277 16.96 -18.72 -0.31
C LEU A 277 17.36 -18.73 1.16
N ASP A 278 18.10 -19.74 1.63
CA ASP A 278 18.45 -19.86 3.06
C ASP A 278 19.20 -18.63 3.59
N SER A 279 20.17 -18.13 2.82
CA SER A 279 20.88 -16.91 3.18
C SER A 279 19.94 -15.71 3.20
N GLN A 280 19.05 -15.54 2.20
CA GLN A 280 18.11 -14.41 2.17
C GLN A 280 17.10 -14.44 3.32
N GLU A 281 16.52 -15.61 3.58
CA GLU A 281 15.53 -15.80 4.65
C GLU A 281 16.16 -15.65 6.04
N PHE A 282 17.42 -16.10 6.22
CA PHE A 282 18.18 -15.84 7.44
C PHE A 282 18.39 -14.34 7.67
N LEU A 283 18.66 -13.56 6.62
CA LEU A 283 18.78 -12.10 6.72
C LEU A 283 17.46 -11.45 7.15
N ILE A 284 16.32 -11.93 6.65
CA ILE A 284 14.99 -11.45 7.08
C ILE A 284 14.74 -11.80 8.55
N TYR A 285 15.04 -13.02 8.97
CA TYR A 285 14.96 -13.45 10.37
C TYR A 285 15.83 -12.56 11.29
N LYS A 286 17.08 -12.28 10.89
CA LYS A 286 18.00 -11.39 11.62
C LYS A 286 17.49 -9.94 11.67
N LYS A 287 16.97 -9.41 10.55
CA LYS A 287 16.38 -8.06 10.47
C LYS A 287 15.20 -7.93 11.42
N ASN A 288 14.22 -8.83 11.34
CA ASN A 288 12.99 -8.74 12.13
C ASN A 288 13.25 -8.93 13.64
N SER A 289 14.19 -9.81 14.00
CA SER A 289 14.66 -9.95 15.38
C SER A 289 15.36 -8.70 15.88
N SER A 290 16.18 -8.05 15.02
CA SER A 290 16.80 -6.77 15.34
C SER A 290 15.76 -5.67 15.58
N ILE A 291 14.73 -5.57 14.73
CA ILE A 291 13.63 -4.60 14.87
C ILE A 291 12.90 -4.79 16.20
N LEU A 292 12.59 -6.04 16.58
CA LEU A 292 11.94 -6.37 17.85
C LEU A 292 12.77 -5.85 19.05
N ILE A 293 14.08 -6.13 19.05
CA ILE A 293 14.97 -5.70 20.14
C ILE A 293 15.14 -4.17 20.13
N LEU A 294 15.26 -3.55 18.95
CA LEU A 294 15.35 -2.08 18.85
C LEU A 294 14.08 -1.38 19.36
N LYS A 295 12.88 -1.96 19.16
CA LYS A 295 11.63 -1.47 19.77
C LYS A 295 11.71 -1.50 21.30
N LEU A 296 12.19 -2.61 21.88
CA LEU A 296 12.40 -2.72 23.32
C LEU A 296 13.35 -1.65 23.83
N ILE A 297 14.53 -1.51 23.21
CA ILE A 297 15.55 -0.53 23.59
C ILE A 297 15.00 0.89 23.53
N LYS A 298 14.23 1.21 22.49
CA LYS A 298 13.61 2.54 22.34
C LYS A 298 12.62 2.84 23.47
N ASN A 299 11.78 1.89 23.84
CA ASN A 299 10.83 2.05 24.96
C ASN A 299 11.55 2.16 26.31
N LEU A 300 12.62 1.39 26.52
CA LEU A 300 13.45 1.49 27.73
C LEU A 300 14.08 2.88 27.85
N LYS A 301 14.78 3.35 26.81
CA LYS A 301 15.45 4.67 26.82
C LYS A 301 14.50 5.84 27.02
N ALA A 302 13.24 5.72 26.59
CA ALA A 302 12.26 6.78 26.78
C ALA A 302 11.85 6.95 28.25
N ASN A 303 12.04 5.92 29.08
CA ASN A 303 11.48 5.85 30.43
C ASN A 303 12.52 5.60 31.53
N LEU A 304 13.71 5.05 31.20
CA LEU A 304 14.68 4.52 32.15
C LEU A 304 16.13 4.79 31.72
N ASP A 305 17.02 4.89 32.71
CA ASP A 305 18.47 4.98 32.51
C ASP A 305 19.08 3.60 32.21
N GLU A 306 20.14 3.55 31.39
CA GLU A 306 20.79 2.29 30.94
C GLU A 306 21.19 1.37 32.10
N GLU A 307 21.77 1.94 33.17
CA GLU A 307 22.25 1.20 34.34
C GLU A 307 21.12 0.43 35.05
N SER A 308 19.87 0.86 34.89
CA SER A 308 18.72 0.25 35.57
C SER A 308 18.28 -1.09 34.97
N TYR A 309 18.59 -1.35 33.70
CA TYR A 309 18.11 -2.54 32.98
C TYR A 309 19.20 -3.34 32.25
N PHE A 310 20.32 -2.72 31.86
CA PHE A 310 21.31 -3.40 31.02
C PHE A 310 21.93 -4.62 31.72
N GLU A 311 22.21 -4.53 33.01
CA GLU A 311 22.79 -5.62 33.81
C GLU A 311 21.76 -6.63 34.33
N GLN A 312 20.46 -6.41 34.10
CA GLN A 312 19.44 -7.36 34.53
C GLN A 312 19.56 -8.70 33.79
N GLU A 313 19.35 -9.80 34.48
CA GLU A 313 19.55 -11.15 33.94
C GLU A 313 18.65 -11.40 32.72
N GLU A 314 17.41 -10.92 32.77
CA GLU A 314 16.42 -11.07 31.72
C GLU A 314 16.79 -10.30 30.44
N PHE A 315 17.29 -9.06 30.57
CA PHE A 315 17.80 -8.31 29.42
C PHE A 315 19.07 -8.96 28.86
N GLN A 316 19.97 -9.41 29.73
CA GLN A 316 21.18 -10.14 29.34
C GLN A 316 20.86 -11.47 28.62
N ARG A 317 19.73 -12.12 28.93
CA ARG A 317 19.26 -13.30 28.16
C ARG A 317 18.91 -12.94 26.72
N ILE A 318 18.22 -11.82 26.49
CA ILE A 318 17.92 -11.32 25.13
C ILE A 318 19.21 -11.04 24.36
N LEU A 319 20.15 -10.35 25.00
CA LEU A 319 21.44 -10.00 24.41
C LEU A 319 22.26 -11.25 24.07
N ARG A 320 22.38 -12.22 24.99
CA ARG A 320 23.05 -13.51 24.74
C ARG A 320 22.37 -14.31 23.63
N PHE A 321 21.04 -14.29 23.57
CA PHE A 321 20.29 -14.95 22.50
C PHE A 321 20.68 -14.37 21.14
N PHE A 322 20.67 -13.05 20.99
CA PHE A 322 21.01 -12.38 19.73
C PHE A 322 22.41 -12.79 19.24
N TYR A 323 23.43 -12.65 20.08
CA TYR A 323 24.79 -13.02 19.68
C TYR A 323 24.88 -14.51 19.38
N LYS A 324 24.36 -15.39 20.25
CA LYS A 324 24.40 -16.85 20.02
C LYS A 324 23.80 -17.27 18.67
N LYS A 325 22.75 -16.59 18.20
CA LYS A 325 22.03 -16.96 16.96
C LYS A 325 22.58 -16.27 15.71
N PHE A 326 23.09 -15.05 15.84
CA PHE A 326 23.43 -14.22 14.69
C PHE A 326 24.93 -13.89 14.55
N SER A 327 25.77 -14.23 15.54
CA SER A 327 27.22 -13.96 15.51
C SER A 327 28.02 -14.90 14.59
N ILE A 328 27.43 -16.00 14.11
CA ILE A 328 28.07 -17.01 13.25
C ILE A 328 28.68 -16.40 11.97
N TYR A 329 28.31 -15.17 11.60
CA TYR A 329 28.76 -14.46 10.40
C TYR A 329 29.53 -13.14 10.66
N HIS A 330 29.88 -12.80 11.90
CA HIS A 330 30.75 -11.66 12.22
C HIS A 330 32.02 -12.12 12.95
N SER A 331 33.17 -11.59 12.55
CA SER A 331 34.50 -11.92 13.08
C SER A 331 34.77 -11.41 14.52
N ASN A 332 33.76 -10.96 15.25
CA ASN A 332 33.88 -10.49 16.62
C ASN A 332 33.06 -11.41 17.53
N ASP A 333 33.75 -12.35 18.17
CA ASP A 333 33.18 -13.35 19.10
C ASP A 333 32.74 -12.74 20.45
N ASP A 334 32.91 -11.44 20.64
CA ASP A 334 32.64 -10.76 21.91
C ASP A 334 31.22 -10.20 21.96
N VAL A 335 30.47 -10.70 22.94
CA VAL A 335 29.17 -10.17 23.36
C VAL A 335 29.31 -8.67 23.70
N ALA A 336 28.41 -7.82 23.19
CA ALA A 336 28.50 -6.38 23.43
C ALA A 336 28.53 -6.02 24.91
N GLN A 337 29.50 -5.19 25.28
CA GLN A 337 29.73 -4.73 26.66
C GLN A 337 28.97 -3.44 27.02
N SER A 338 28.22 -2.87 26.08
CA SER A 338 27.39 -1.68 26.33
C SER A 338 26.18 -1.65 25.41
N LEU A 339 25.14 -0.94 25.82
CA LEU A 339 23.94 -0.77 25.00
C LEU A 339 24.26 -0.08 23.67
N LYS A 340 25.21 0.86 23.66
CA LYS A 340 25.61 1.57 22.44
C LYS A 340 26.20 0.64 21.39
N VAL A 341 27.07 -0.29 21.80
CA VAL A 341 27.64 -1.30 20.89
C VAL A 341 26.55 -2.24 20.40
N PHE A 342 25.71 -2.73 21.31
CA PHE A 342 24.62 -3.63 20.96
C PHE A 342 23.64 -2.99 19.96
N GLN A 343 23.24 -1.73 20.19
CA GLN A 343 22.37 -0.98 19.29
C GLN A 343 23.00 -0.78 17.91
N LYS A 344 24.32 -0.51 17.84
CA LYS A 344 25.03 -0.41 16.56
C LYS A 344 24.99 -1.72 15.77
N ASP A 345 25.20 -2.86 16.43
CA ASP A 345 25.16 -4.17 15.78
C ASP A 345 23.74 -4.51 15.27
N LEU A 346 22.71 -4.16 16.03
CA LEU A 346 21.31 -4.30 15.63
C LEU A 346 20.98 -3.41 14.42
N LEU A 347 21.43 -2.16 14.40
CA LEU A 347 21.21 -1.22 13.28
C LEU A 347 21.94 -1.67 12.01
N ASN A 348 23.19 -2.14 12.14
CA ASN A 348 23.95 -2.68 11.03
C ASN A 348 23.29 -3.91 10.41
N SER A 349 22.52 -4.67 11.20
CA SER A 349 21.71 -5.79 10.74
C SER A 349 20.52 -5.37 9.86
N LEU A 350 20.18 -4.09 9.77
CA LEU A 350 19.11 -3.58 8.91
C LEU A 350 19.61 -3.23 7.49
N LEU A 351 20.92 -3.09 7.31
CA LEU A 351 21.54 -2.58 6.07
C LEU A 351 21.57 -3.61 4.92
N LEU A 352 21.06 -4.81 5.16
CA LEU A 352 21.30 -6.00 4.35
C LEU A 352 20.72 -5.93 2.94
N ASN A 353 19.65 -5.15 2.75
CA ASN A 353 18.96 -4.98 1.46
C ASN A 353 19.19 -3.60 0.85
N TYR A 354 20.14 -2.82 1.36
CA TYR A 354 20.41 -1.48 0.83
C TYR A 354 21.13 -1.58 -0.51
N HIS A 355 20.52 -1.02 -1.56
CA HIS A 355 21.10 -0.94 -2.89
C HIS A 355 22.05 0.25 -2.97
N ILE A 356 23.34 -0.03 -3.11
CA ILE A 356 24.42 0.97 -3.14
C ILE A 356 24.57 1.55 -4.55
N ASP A 357 24.82 2.85 -4.64
CA ASP A 357 25.27 3.48 -5.88
C ASP A 357 26.77 3.19 -6.11
N GLN A 358 27.17 2.88 -7.34
CA GLN A 358 28.37 2.07 -7.68
C GLN A 358 29.73 2.57 -7.14
N ASP A 359 29.79 3.77 -6.55
CA ASP A 359 31.01 4.43 -6.09
C ASP A 359 31.31 4.32 -4.58
N PHE A 360 30.38 3.85 -3.73
CA PHE A 360 30.64 3.70 -2.28
C PHE A 360 31.10 2.28 -1.91
N LYS A 361 32.41 2.00 -1.99
CA LYS A 361 33.00 0.83 -1.29
C LYS A 361 33.19 1.14 0.19
N LYS A 362 32.36 0.59 1.08
CA LYS A 362 32.65 0.58 2.52
C LYS A 362 31.90 -0.47 3.34
N GLN A 363 32.46 -0.73 4.52
CA GLN A 363 31.94 -1.60 5.59
C GLN A 363 30.49 -1.23 5.97
N LEU A 364 29.69 -2.23 6.37
CA LEU A 364 28.32 -2.07 6.86
C LEU A 364 28.29 -1.16 8.11
N ASP A 365 28.14 0.15 7.91
CA ASP A 365 27.95 1.14 8.98
C ASP A 365 26.78 2.06 8.60
N TYR A 366 25.77 2.12 9.47
CA TYR A 366 24.55 2.87 9.19
C TYR A 366 24.77 4.37 8.99
N HIS A 367 25.82 4.96 9.57
CA HIS A 367 26.14 6.37 9.33
C HIS A 367 26.57 6.61 7.89
N LEU A 368 27.34 5.67 7.32
CA LEU A 368 27.78 5.76 5.92
C LEU A 368 26.61 5.59 4.95
N ILE A 369 25.63 4.76 5.30
CA ILE A 369 24.42 4.56 4.48
C ILE A 369 23.55 5.82 4.46
N ILE A 370 23.44 6.52 5.59
CA ILE A 370 22.75 7.81 5.66
C ILE A 370 23.47 8.87 4.81
N ASP A 371 24.80 8.87 4.85
CA ASP A 371 25.60 9.79 4.03
C ASP A 371 25.48 9.44 2.53
N ASP A 372 25.57 8.16 2.16
CA ASP A 372 25.38 7.66 0.81
C ASP A 372 24.04 8.11 0.22
N PHE A 373 22.94 7.93 0.96
CA PHE A 373 21.61 8.38 0.53
C PHE A 373 21.53 9.90 0.30
N ILE A 374 22.23 10.70 1.11
CA ILE A 374 22.28 12.16 0.95
C ILE A 374 23.09 12.55 -0.30
N PHE A 375 24.11 11.77 -0.67
CA PHE A 375 24.93 12.01 -1.86
C PHE A 375 24.29 11.49 -3.15
N SER A 376 23.50 10.42 -3.11
CA SER A 376 22.90 9.75 -4.28
C SER A 376 21.65 10.45 -4.84
N GLN A 377 21.49 11.77 -4.66
CA GLN A 377 20.23 12.52 -4.84
C GLN A 377 19.48 12.23 -6.16
N GLU A 378 20.21 11.92 -7.24
CA GLU A 378 19.68 11.70 -8.59
C GLU A 378 19.43 10.21 -8.94
N SER A 379 19.99 9.27 -8.18
CA SER A 379 19.99 7.82 -8.43
C SER A 379 19.25 7.03 -7.34
N LEU A 380 18.35 7.70 -6.62
CA LEU A 380 17.62 7.14 -5.49
C LEU A 380 16.78 5.91 -5.88
N SER A 381 17.12 4.76 -5.27
CA SER A 381 16.25 3.59 -5.31
C SER A 381 15.18 3.71 -4.22
N ASN A 382 13.91 3.69 -4.60
CA ASN A 382 12.79 3.75 -3.65
C ASN A 382 12.79 2.58 -2.65
N THR A 383 13.36 1.45 -3.04
CA THR A 383 13.56 0.29 -2.15
C THR A 383 14.45 0.58 -0.94
N ASN A 384 15.31 1.60 -0.99
CA ASN A 384 16.16 2.01 0.13
C ASN A 384 15.41 2.85 1.17
N ILE A 385 14.27 3.44 0.83
CA ILE A 385 13.56 4.40 1.71
C ILE A 385 13.10 3.74 3.02
N GLU A 386 12.68 2.47 2.98
CA GLU A 386 12.34 1.70 4.18
C GLU A 386 13.54 1.61 5.15
N ILE A 387 14.74 1.33 4.64
CA ILE A 387 15.95 1.18 5.45
C ILE A 387 16.31 2.53 6.07
N ILE A 388 16.27 3.61 5.28
CA ILE A 388 16.53 4.97 5.77
C ILE A 388 15.53 5.35 6.86
N PHE A 389 14.24 5.06 6.66
CA PHE A 389 13.23 5.25 7.70
C PHE A 389 13.57 4.47 8.98
N GLN A 390 13.88 3.18 8.88
CA GLN A 390 14.20 2.35 10.04
C GLN A 390 15.43 2.87 10.80
N LEU A 391 16.48 3.27 10.08
CA LEU A 391 17.67 3.87 10.69
C LEU A 391 17.32 5.18 11.42
N LEU A 392 16.63 6.11 10.76
CA LEU A 392 16.20 7.37 11.37
C LEU A 392 15.23 7.15 12.55
N TYR A 393 14.41 6.10 12.52
CA TYR A 393 13.45 5.80 13.57
C TYR A 393 14.14 5.28 14.85
N PHE A 394 15.16 4.45 14.71
CA PHE A 394 15.81 3.75 15.83
C PHE A 394 17.12 4.40 16.31
N THR A 395 17.65 5.39 15.59
CA THR A 395 18.88 6.11 15.98
C THR A 395 18.58 7.43 16.67
N ASP A 396 19.44 7.79 17.63
CA ASP A 396 19.40 9.08 18.31
C ASP A 396 20.65 9.94 18.04
N ASP A 397 21.68 9.37 17.42
CA ASP A 397 22.98 9.97 17.18
C ASP A 397 23.15 10.54 15.76
N ILE A 398 22.13 10.42 14.92
CA ILE A 398 22.07 11.11 13.62
C ILE A 398 21.75 12.59 13.87
N ALA A 399 22.64 13.47 13.39
CA ALA A 399 22.46 14.90 13.51
C ALA A 399 21.19 15.39 12.79
N LEU A 400 20.44 16.30 13.42
CA LEU A 400 19.16 16.80 12.94
C LEU A 400 19.21 17.35 11.50
N TYR A 401 20.29 18.04 11.12
CA TYR A 401 20.42 18.59 9.77
C TYR A 401 20.36 17.49 8.69
N LYS A 402 20.75 16.25 8.99
CA LYS A 402 20.62 15.12 8.06
C LYS A 402 19.15 14.74 7.83
N TYR A 403 18.30 14.80 8.86
CA TYR A 403 16.85 14.64 8.70
C TYR A 403 16.26 15.72 7.78
N HIS A 404 16.71 16.97 7.96
CA HIS A 404 16.30 18.10 7.12
C HIS A 404 16.71 17.91 5.67
N LEU A 405 17.96 17.52 5.41
CA LEU A 405 18.47 17.26 4.04
C LEU A 405 17.71 16.11 3.37
N ILE A 406 17.54 14.97 4.05
CA ILE A 406 16.78 13.82 3.54
C ILE A 406 15.36 14.25 3.18
N SER A 407 14.69 15.00 4.06
CA SER A 407 13.32 15.47 3.79
C SER A 407 13.28 16.43 2.61
N GLN A 408 14.28 17.31 2.44
CA GLN A 408 14.36 18.20 1.29
C GLN A 408 14.55 17.46 -0.03
N ILE A 409 15.41 16.44 -0.05
CA ILE A 409 15.62 15.57 -1.22
C ILE A 409 14.30 14.89 -1.58
N LEU A 410 13.65 14.26 -0.59
CA LEU A 410 12.40 13.52 -0.83
C LEU A 410 11.25 14.42 -1.33
N VAL A 411 11.11 15.66 -0.84
CA VAL A 411 10.07 16.59 -1.32
C VAL A 411 10.27 17.00 -2.78
N GLN A 412 11.49 16.97 -3.31
CA GLN A 412 11.76 17.31 -4.72
C GLN A 412 11.28 16.22 -5.69
N HIS A 413 11.11 14.99 -5.22
CA HIS A 413 10.64 13.86 -6.02
C HIS A 413 9.11 13.80 -6.02
N ASN A 414 8.52 13.45 -7.17
CA ASN A 414 7.09 13.16 -7.29
C ASN A 414 6.66 12.02 -6.34
N PRO A 415 5.35 11.87 -6.05
CA PRO A 415 4.84 10.71 -5.33
C PRO A 415 5.24 9.41 -6.00
N ILE A 416 5.60 8.44 -5.17
CA ILE A 416 5.91 7.10 -5.65
C ILE A 416 4.58 6.40 -5.90
N HIS A 417 4.37 5.88 -7.12
CA HIS A 417 3.11 5.20 -7.45
C HIS A 417 2.84 4.00 -6.54
N ASN A 418 3.90 3.32 -6.09
CA ASN A 418 3.80 2.26 -5.10
C ASN A 418 3.57 2.83 -3.69
N ASP A 419 2.35 2.64 -3.20
CA ASP A 419 1.82 3.10 -1.93
C ASP A 419 2.69 2.63 -0.74
N TYR A 420 3.34 1.47 -0.84
CA TYR A 420 4.22 0.94 0.22
C TYR A 420 5.48 1.80 0.37
N HIS A 421 6.09 2.23 -0.74
CA HIS A 421 7.29 3.07 -0.70
C HIS A 421 6.95 4.52 -0.37
N GLU A 422 5.83 5.03 -0.89
CA GLU A 422 5.32 6.36 -0.56
C GLU A 422 5.02 6.48 0.95
N TYR A 423 4.49 5.43 1.59
CA TYR A 423 4.31 5.41 3.04
C TYR A 423 5.61 5.75 3.78
N PHE A 424 6.75 5.12 3.46
CA PHE A 424 8.00 5.36 4.17
C PHE A 424 8.54 6.76 3.94
N LYS A 425 8.33 7.32 2.74
CA LYS A 425 8.64 8.72 2.44
C LYS A 425 7.87 9.66 3.37
N LEU A 426 6.56 9.46 3.53
CA LEU A 426 5.71 10.23 4.44
C LEU A 426 6.10 10.01 5.91
N ALA A 427 6.47 8.79 6.28
CA ALA A 427 6.92 8.45 7.62
C ALA A 427 8.24 9.15 7.99
N ILE A 428 9.15 9.33 7.03
CA ILE A 428 10.37 10.14 7.19
C ILE A 428 10.04 11.62 7.42
N PHE A 429 9.07 12.19 6.68
CA PHE A 429 8.62 13.56 6.93
C PHE A 429 8.08 13.72 8.35
N ASN A 430 7.25 12.78 8.79
CA ASN A 430 6.71 12.78 10.15
C ASN A 430 7.83 12.67 11.21
N LEU A 431 8.84 11.81 10.99
CA LEU A 431 10.01 11.69 11.87
C LEU A 431 10.82 12.98 11.95
N CYS A 432 11.08 13.61 10.80
CA CYS A 432 11.79 14.89 10.73
C CYS A 432 11.08 15.98 11.54
N ILE A 433 9.75 16.07 11.43
CA ILE A 433 8.94 17.00 12.21
C ILE A 433 9.06 16.69 13.70
N ASN A 434 8.85 15.43 14.10
CA ASN A 434 8.87 15.02 15.50
C ASN A 434 10.23 15.26 16.18
N LYS A 435 11.35 14.95 15.50
CA LYS A 435 12.69 15.27 16.01
C LYS A 435 12.95 16.77 16.11
N SER A 436 12.28 17.58 15.30
CA SER A 436 12.40 19.04 15.33
C SER A 436 11.56 19.72 16.43
N ILE A 437 10.64 19.01 17.10
CA ILE A 437 9.74 19.60 18.12
C ILE A 437 10.53 20.22 19.29
N HIS A 438 11.61 19.58 19.72
CA HIS A 438 12.40 19.97 20.89
C HIS A 438 13.52 20.98 20.57
N VAL A 439 13.58 21.47 19.33
CA VAL A 439 14.69 22.29 18.84
C VAL A 439 14.23 23.73 18.72
N LYS A 440 15.14 24.68 19.00
CA LYS A 440 14.84 26.10 18.82
C LYS A 440 14.47 26.36 17.36
N TYR A 441 13.26 26.89 17.17
CA TYR A 441 12.74 27.23 15.86
C TYR A 441 13.60 28.29 15.15
N ASN A 442 13.86 28.07 13.86
CA ASN A 442 14.62 28.97 13.00
C ASN A 442 14.05 28.99 11.56
N THR A 443 14.60 29.87 10.72
CA THR A 443 14.13 30.05 9.33
C THR A 443 14.38 28.83 8.45
N ASP A 444 15.47 28.10 8.69
CA ASP A 444 15.82 26.93 7.89
C ASP A 444 14.84 25.77 8.15
N LEU A 445 14.46 25.58 9.41
CA LEU A 445 13.42 24.64 9.80
C LEU A 445 12.08 25.01 9.15
N GLU A 446 11.66 26.27 9.22
CA GLU A 446 10.40 26.69 8.59
C GLU A 446 10.38 26.45 7.08
N ASN A 447 11.51 26.62 6.40
CA ASN A 447 11.62 26.31 4.97
C ASN A 447 11.42 24.81 4.68
N VAL A 448 11.99 23.93 5.51
CA VAL A 448 11.78 22.48 5.41
C VAL A 448 10.32 22.13 5.68
N LEU A 449 9.73 22.68 6.75
CA LEU A 449 8.33 22.41 7.14
C LEU A 449 7.35 22.88 6.07
N LYS A 450 7.57 24.05 5.44
CA LYS A 450 6.76 24.54 4.33
C LYS A 450 6.84 23.63 3.10
N LYS A 451 8.03 23.14 2.77
CA LYS A 451 8.22 22.19 1.67
C LYS A 451 7.42 20.89 1.90
N ILE A 452 7.52 20.33 3.10
CA ILE A 452 6.74 19.15 3.50
C ILE A 452 5.22 19.44 3.43
N TYR A 453 4.78 20.57 3.98
CA TYR A 453 3.37 20.97 3.97
C TYR A 453 2.80 21.12 2.54
N ASN A 454 3.56 21.76 1.64
CA ASN A 454 3.14 21.92 0.25
C ASN A 454 3.04 20.55 -0.44
N TYR A 455 4.05 19.70 -0.28
CA TYR A 455 4.03 18.34 -0.82
C TYR A 455 2.76 17.57 -0.42
N ILE A 456 2.38 17.64 0.86
CA ILE A 456 1.17 16.97 1.35
C ILE A 456 -0.08 17.55 0.70
N ASN A 457 -0.19 18.87 0.59
CA ASN A 457 -1.36 19.51 -0.02
C ASN A 457 -1.50 19.17 -1.51
N ASP A 458 -0.38 19.06 -2.22
CA ASP A 458 -0.37 18.79 -3.65
C ASP A 458 -0.78 17.34 -3.96
N TYR A 459 -0.52 16.39 -3.06
CA TYR A 459 -0.63 14.95 -3.36
C TYR A 459 -1.57 14.11 -2.48
N LYS A 460 -2.17 14.68 -1.42
CA LYS A 460 -3.09 13.92 -0.54
C LYS A 460 -4.44 13.52 -1.18
N ILE A 461 -4.83 14.15 -2.28
CA ILE A 461 -6.20 14.12 -2.81
C ILE A 461 -6.59 12.67 -3.16
N ALA A 462 -7.72 12.21 -2.62
CA ALA A 462 -8.27 10.87 -2.82
C ALA A 462 -7.24 9.74 -2.62
N SER A 463 -6.23 9.93 -1.79
CA SER A 463 -5.19 8.92 -1.59
C SER A 463 -5.65 7.79 -0.66
N HIS A 464 -5.22 6.55 -0.93
CA HIS A 464 -5.30 5.47 0.07
C HIS A 464 -4.44 5.74 1.32
N LEU A 465 -3.41 6.59 1.21
CA LEU A 465 -2.54 7.01 2.31
C LEU A 465 -3.03 8.30 3.00
N LEU A 466 -4.29 8.72 2.80
CA LEU A 466 -4.82 9.97 3.36
C LEU A 466 -4.70 10.04 4.90
N SER A 467 -4.78 8.90 5.59
CA SER A 467 -4.56 8.79 7.04
C SER A 467 -3.13 9.18 7.45
N VAL A 468 -2.15 8.81 6.62
CA VAL A 468 -0.72 9.08 6.82
C VAL A 468 -0.40 10.54 6.48
N TYR A 469 -0.91 11.04 5.35
CA TYR A 469 -0.80 12.46 4.99
C TYR A 469 -1.36 13.36 6.09
N SER A 470 -2.57 13.04 6.56
CA SER A 470 -3.23 13.85 7.57
C SER A 470 -2.52 13.80 8.93
N LYS A 471 -1.96 12.65 9.35
CA LYS A 471 -1.11 12.55 10.56
C LYS A 471 0.01 13.60 10.57
N ILE A 472 0.56 13.95 9.42
CA ILE A 472 1.60 14.99 9.35
C ILE A 472 1.05 16.37 9.74
N TYR A 473 -0.20 16.71 9.42
CA TYR A 473 -0.83 17.95 9.92
C TYR A 473 -0.89 17.96 11.45
N LEU A 474 -1.20 16.81 12.06
CA LEU A 474 -1.24 16.69 13.51
C LEU A 474 0.15 16.90 14.12
N SER A 475 1.20 16.32 13.54
CA SER A 475 2.59 16.52 13.97
C SER A 475 3.07 17.96 13.79
N LEU A 476 2.72 18.62 12.68
CA LEU A 476 2.99 20.04 12.48
C LEU A 476 2.24 20.90 13.52
N SER A 477 0.99 20.58 13.81
CA SER A 477 0.20 21.26 14.86
C SER A 477 0.88 21.14 16.22
N LEU A 478 1.39 19.96 16.58
CA LEU A 478 2.15 19.78 17.82
C LEU A 478 3.42 20.65 17.82
N LEU A 479 4.18 20.66 16.73
CA LEU A 479 5.41 21.47 16.63
C LEU A 479 5.13 22.96 16.83
N TYR A 480 4.14 23.52 16.13
CA TYR A 480 3.81 24.95 16.21
C TYR A 480 3.22 25.33 17.58
N SER A 481 2.37 24.48 18.16
CA SER A 481 1.77 24.73 19.48
C SER A 481 2.79 24.61 20.60
N GLN A 482 3.66 23.59 20.58
CA GLN A 482 4.64 23.36 21.65
C GLN A 482 5.70 24.45 21.71
N ASN A 483 6.14 24.94 20.55
CA ASN A 483 7.10 26.05 20.48
C ASN A 483 6.46 27.44 20.57
N GLN A 484 5.12 27.51 20.68
CA GLN A 484 4.36 28.77 20.79
C GLN A 484 4.68 29.76 19.65
N ILE A 485 4.91 29.25 18.43
CA ILE A 485 5.33 30.05 17.27
C ILE A 485 4.13 30.71 16.60
N ASP A 486 3.13 29.90 16.23
CA ASP A 486 1.92 30.32 15.53
C ASP A 486 0.76 29.40 15.94
N ILE A 487 0.08 29.80 17.02
CA ILE A 487 -1.05 29.05 17.59
C ILE A 487 -2.20 28.94 16.60
N GLU A 488 -2.42 29.99 15.79
CA GLU A 488 -3.50 30.00 14.80
C GLU A 488 -3.21 29.04 13.64
N LYS A 489 -1.95 28.91 13.21
CA LYS A 489 -1.53 27.86 12.28
C LYS A 489 -1.70 26.48 12.89
N ALA A 490 -1.32 26.28 14.16
CA ALA A 490 -1.52 25.01 14.86
C ALA A 490 -3.00 24.61 14.91
N LYS A 491 -3.90 25.51 15.34
CA LYS A 491 -5.36 25.29 15.35
C LYS A 491 -5.89 24.89 13.98
N LYS A 492 -5.46 25.56 12.90
CA LYS A 492 -5.88 25.22 11.52
C LYS A 492 -5.44 23.81 11.13
N LEU A 493 -4.18 23.46 11.37
CA LEU A 493 -3.64 22.13 11.06
C LEU A 493 -4.38 21.03 11.84
N TYR A 494 -4.63 21.26 13.13
CA TYR A 494 -5.43 20.39 13.98
C TYR A 494 -6.86 20.21 13.43
N ALA A 495 -7.53 21.30 13.08
CA ALA A 495 -8.89 21.25 12.54
C ALA A 495 -8.94 20.54 11.18
N THR A 496 -7.95 20.75 10.30
CA THR A 496 -7.84 20.02 9.03
C THR A 496 -7.72 18.51 9.26
N PHE A 497 -6.90 18.07 10.23
CA PHE A 497 -6.82 16.66 10.60
C PHE A 497 -8.18 16.09 11.02
N VAL A 498 -8.91 16.81 11.89
CA VAL A 498 -10.22 16.39 12.38
C VAL A 498 -11.25 16.33 11.26
N GLN A 499 -11.22 17.25 10.30
CA GLN A 499 -12.13 17.22 9.16
C GLN A 499 -11.87 16.03 8.24
N ILE A 500 -10.60 15.64 8.06
CA ILE A 500 -10.24 14.51 7.21
C ILE A 500 -10.58 13.17 7.89
N ASN A 501 -10.23 12.98 9.16
CA ASN A 501 -10.31 11.68 9.84
C ASN A 501 -11.45 11.54 10.84
N GLY A 502 -12.03 12.65 11.30
CA GLY A 502 -13.00 12.66 12.40
C GLY A 502 -12.36 12.67 13.79
N LEU A 503 -13.19 12.96 14.80
CA LEU A 503 -12.76 13.06 16.20
C LEU A 503 -12.49 11.69 16.85
N GLU A 504 -13.13 10.62 16.36
CA GLU A 504 -12.97 9.28 16.95
C GLU A 504 -11.55 8.75 16.75
N ILE A 505 -11.01 8.83 15.53
CA ILE A 505 -9.63 8.43 15.22
C ILE A 505 -8.64 9.25 16.06
N LEU A 506 -8.89 10.55 16.23
CA LEU A 506 -8.03 11.41 17.05
C LEU A 506 -7.99 10.96 18.53
N LYS A 507 -9.15 10.63 19.10
CA LYS A 507 -9.28 10.23 20.51
C LYS A 507 -8.78 8.81 20.77
N ASN A 508 -8.94 7.91 19.81
CA ASN A 508 -8.59 6.50 19.98
C ASN A 508 -7.12 6.23 19.62
N GLU A 509 -6.65 6.72 18.47
CA GLU A 509 -5.34 6.37 17.92
C GLU A 509 -4.25 7.39 18.24
N TYR A 510 -4.63 8.68 18.37
CA TYR A 510 -3.67 9.78 18.52
C TYR A 510 -3.86 10.56 19.83
N ASN A 511 -4.38 9.89 20.87
CA ASN A 511 -4.77 10.52 22.13
C ASN A 511 -3.62 11.33 22.78
N GLU A 512 -2.42 10.76 22.85
CA GLU A 512 -1.28 11.43 23.49
C GLU A 512 -0.91 12.74 22.80
N ILE A 513 -0.84 12.72 21.46
CA ILE A 513 -0.53 13.91 20.65
C ILE A 513 -1.67 14.92 20.81
N ASN A 514 -2.92 14.46 20.76
CA ASN A 514 -4.09 15.29 20.96
C ASN A 514 -4.06 16.02 22.31
N LEU A 515 -3.82 15.31 23.42
CA LEU A 515 -3.74 15.90 24.75
C LEU A 515 -2.63 16.95 24.84
N LYS A 516 -1.45 16.68 24.27
CA LYS A 516 -0.33 17.65 24.23
C LYS A 516 -0.68 18.90 23.43
N ILE A 517 -1.33 18.75 22.28
CA ILE A 517 -1.76 19.89 21.46
C ILE A 517 -2.78 20.73 22.24
N LEU A 518 -3.81 20.10 22.80
CA LEU A 518 -4.86 20.80 23.54
C LEU A 518 -4.32 21.49 24.79
N SER A 519 -3.36 20.87 25.50
CA SER A 519 -2.71 21.53 26.64
C SER A 519 -1.89 22.74 26.23
N ASN A 520 -1.22 22.69 25.08
CA ASN A 520 -0.41 23.79 24.57
C ASN A 520 -1.27 24.94 24.03
N ILE A 521 -2.39 24.61 23.38
CA ILE A 521 -3.33 25.58 22.80
C ILE A 521 -4.26 26.17 23.87
N GLN A 522 -4.56 25.44 24.94
CA GLN A 522 -5.47 25.81 26.03
C GLN A 522 -6.94 26.03 25.60
N PHE A 523 -7.38 25.34 24.54
CA PHE A 523 -8.78 25.35 24.08
C PHE A 523 -9.33 23.93 23.94
N PRO A 524 -10.64 23.71 24.18
CA PRO A 524 -11.29 22.44 23.87
C PRO A 524 -11.29 22.13 22.37
N ALA A 525 -11.23 20.85 22.00
CA ALA A 525 -11.22 20.41 20.60
C ALA A 525 -12.43 20.93 19.80
N ASP A 526 -13.63 20.80 20.35
CA ASP A 526 -14.87 21.22 19.68
C ASP A 526 -14.86 22.72 19.37
N PHE A 527 -14.31 23.54 20.28
CA PHE A 527 -14.20 24.98 20.06
C PHE A 527 -13.23 25.33 18.93
N ILE A 528 -12.10 24.63 18.84
CA ILE A 528 -11.12 24.82 17.74
C ILE A 528 -11.77 24.48 16.40
N VAL A 529 -12.52 23.38 16.34
CA VAL A 529 -13.22 22.95 15.12
C VAL A 529 -14.32 23.95 14.75
N ASP A 530 -15.14 24.40 15.70
CA ASP A 530 -16.20 25.38 15.48
C ASP A 530 -15.66 26.73 15.01
N GLU A 531 -14.58 27.21 15.64
CA GLU A 531 -13.88 28.44 15.24
C GLU A 531 -13.34 28.30 13.80
N PHE A 532 -12.73 27.17 13.48
CA PHE A 532 -12.24 26.88 12.15
C PHE A 532 -13.37 26.87 11.11
N LEU A 533 -14.50 26.20 11.39
CA LEU A 533 -15.65 26.13 10.47
C LEU A 533 -16.29 27.49 10.23
N LYS A 534 -16.40 28.34 11.26
CA LYS A 534 -16.91 29.72 11.12
C LYS A 534 -16.02 30.53 10.17
N ASN A 535 -14.71 30.45 10.35
CA ASN A 535 -13.74 31.14 9.51
C ASN A 535 -13.65 30.54 8.09
N LYS A 536 -13.86 29.22 7.96
CA LYS A 536 -13.86 28.49 6.69
C LYS A 536 -14.87 29.09 5.71
N ASN A 537 -16.11 29.34 6.16
CA ASN A 537 -17.17 29.88 5.30
C ASN A 537 -16.81 31.24 4.69
N ILE A 538 -16.12 32.11 5.43
CA ILE A 538 -15.66 33.41 4.93
C ILE A 538 -14.56 33.22 3.89
N LYS A 539 -13.59 32.35 4.16
CA LYS A 539 -12.50 32.06 3.22
C LYS A 539 -12.99 31.44 1.91
N LEU A 540 -13.87 30.44 2.01
CA LEU A 540 -14.46 29.78 0.84
C LEU A 540 -15.15 30.79 -0.07
N LYS A 541 -15.91 31.75 0.51
CA LYS A 541 -16.54 32.83 -0.28
C LYS A 541 -15.51 33.71 -0.97
N ASN A 542 -14.48 34.16 -0.24
CA ASN A 542 -13.45 35.02 -0.81
C ASN A 542 -12.66 34.33 -1.95
N GLU A 543 -12.32 33.06 -1.79
CA GLU A 543 -11.62 32.28 -2.81
C GLU A 543 -12.51 32.02 -4.02
N LEU A 544 -13.78 31.69 -3.79
CA LEU A 544 -14.73 31.53 -4.87
C LEU A 544 -14.97 32.84 -5.64
N ASP A 545 -15.02 33.98 -4.95
CA ASP A 545 -15.12 35.30 -5.59
C ASP A 545 -13.85 35.64 -6.39
N ASN A 546 -12.67 35.22 -5.93
CA ASN A 546 -11.44 35.31 -6.73
C ASN A 546 -11.53 34.46 -7.99
N ILE A 547 -12.08 33.24 -7.91
CA ILE A 547 -12.33 32.39 -9.07
C ILE A 547 -13.32 33.06 -10.02
N LYS A 548 -14.46 33.56 -9.52
CA LYS A 548 -15.44 34.33 -10.34
C LYS A 548 -14.80 35.51 -11.05
N ASN A 549 -14.01 36.32 -10.34
CA ASN A 549 -13.32 37.47 -10.90
C ASN A 549 -12.30 37.07 -11.99
N LYS A 550 -11.65 35.90 -11.85
CA LYS A 550 -10.77 35.35 -12.90
C LYS A 550 -11.58 34.88 -14.11
N ILE A 551 -12.71 34.20 -13.88
CA ILE A 551 -13.62 33.74 -14.94
C ILE A 551 -14.16 34.92 -15.77
N GLU A 552 -14.58 36.00 -15.13
CA GLU A 552 -15.05 37.22 -15.79
C GLU A 552 -13.97 37.90 -16.64
N LYS A 553 -12.68 37.63 -16.39
CA LYS A 553 -11.51 38.25 -17.05
C LYS A 553 -10.91 37.46 -18.21
N ASN A 554 -11.61 36.45 -18.76
CA ASN A 554 -11.21 35.58 -19.90
C ASN A 554 -10.45 34.27 -19.56
N LEU A 555 -10.89 33.47 -18.57
CA LEU A 555 -10.44 32.07 -18.54
C LEU A 555 -11.14 31.25 -19.65
N LEU A 556 -10.38 30.37 -20.28
CA LEU A 556 -10.93 29.30 -21.12
C LEU A 556 -11.68 28.30 -20.23
N GLU A 557 -12.73 27.68 -20.77
CA GLU A 557 -13.54 26.66 -20.07
C GLU A 557 -12.72 25.59 -19.31
N PRO A 558 -11.67 24.96 -19.89
CA PRO A 558 -10.86 23.97 -19.18
C PRO A 558 -10.11 24.54 -17.96
N GLU A 559 -9.56 25.74 -18.04
CA GLU A 559 -8.84 26.36 -16.91
C GLU A 559 -9.78 26.66 -15.73
N MET A 560 -11.04 26.99 -16.04
CA MET A 560 -12.08 27.22 -15.04
C MET A 560 -12.51 25.92 -14.37
N LYS A 561 -12.71 24.84 -15.15
CA LYS A 561 -12.97 23.50 -14.63
C LYS A 561 -11.88 23.09 -13.65
N THR A 562 -10.61 23.12 -14.05
CA THR A 562 -9.47 22.78 -13.18
C THR A 562 -9.40 23.64 -11.93
N SER A 563 -9.69 24.94 -12.03
CA SER A 563 -9.72 25.84 -10.87
C SER A 563 -10.82 25.47 -9.87
N LEU A 564 -12.02 25.15 -10.35
CA LEU A 564 -13.15 24.73 -9.52
C LEU A 564 -12.93 23.32 -8.95
N GLU A 565 -12.43 22.38 -9.74
CA GLU A 565 -12.06 21.03 -9.32
C GLU A 565 -11.06 21.06 -8.16
N THR A 566 -10.00 21.87 -8.32
CA THR A 566 -8.97 22.06 -7.27
C THR A 566 -9.59 22.70 -6.03
N PHE A 567 -10.43 23.73 -6.20
CA PHE A 567 -11.09 24.41 -5.09
C PHE A 567 -12.02 23.47 -4.30
N ILE A 568 -12.84 22.68 -4.99
CA ILE A 568 -13.75 21.73 -4.34
C ILE A 568 -12.95 20.65 -3.61
N SER A 569 -11.97 20.05 -4.28
CA SER A 569 -11.16 18.95 -3.71
C SER A 569 -10.35 19.41 -2.50
N ASN A 570 -9.66 20.54 -2.58
CA ASN A 570 -8.72 20.99 -1.55
C ASN A 570 -9.36 21.86 -0.45
N GLU A 571 -10.21 22.82 -0.81
CA GLU A 571 -10.71 23.82 0.16
C GLU A 571 -12.03 23.40 0.81
N ILE A 572 -12.91 22.73 0.05
CA ILE A 572 -14.17 22.21 0.59
C ILE A 572 -13.94 20.87 1.26
N PHE A 573 -13.34 19.92 0.53
CA PHE A 573 -13.19 18.53 0.95
C PHE A 573 -11.84 18.17 1.58
N HIS A 574 -10.88 19.10 1.66
CA HIS A 574 -9.59 18.90 2.33
C HIS A 574 -8.77 17.71 1.78
N GLY A 575 -9.02 17.31 0.53
CA GLY A 575 -8.40 16.15 -0.13
C GLY A 575 -9.13 14.82 0.10
N VAL A 576 -10.26 14.80 0.80
CA VAL A 576 -11.06 13.57 1.01
C VAL A 576 -11.62 13.03 -0.31
N CYS A 577 -11.95 13.90 -1.26
CA CYS A 577 -12.35 13.50 -2.60
C CYS A 577 -11.60 14.28 -3.67
N GLU A 578 -11.41 13.62 -4.80
CA GLU A 578 -11.04 14.22 -6.08
C GLU A 578 -12.32 14.66 -6.80
N THR A 579 -12.28 15.86 -7.37
CA THR A 579 -13.39 16.42 -8.13
C THR A 579 -13.02 16.52 -9.59
N THR A 580 -13.88 16.04 -10.46
CA THR A 580 -13.75 16.18 -11.92
C THR A 580 -15.08 16.69 -12.50
N ILE A 581 -15.01 17.63 -13.44
CA ILE A 581 -16.16 18.31 -14.02
C ILE A 581 -16.20 18.02 -15.52
N PHE A 582 -17.11 17.14 -15.92
CA PHE A 582 -17.27 16.69 -17.30
C PHE A 582 -18.46 17.35 -17.96
N ASN A 583 -18.45 17.43 -19.29
CA ASN A 583 -19.66 17.69 -20.05
C ASN A 583 -20.55 16.43 -20.05
N ILE A 584 -21.86 16.59 -20.19
CA ILE A 584 -22.82 15.45 -20.16
C ILE A 584 -22.51 14.40 -21.25
N GLU A 585 -21.89 14.81 -22.35
CA GLU A 585 -21.58 13.95 -23.50
C GLU A 585 -20.21 13.22 -23.39
N GLU A 586 -19.42 13.50 -22.36
CA GLU A 586 -18.10 12.89 -22.18
C GLU A 586 -18.21 11.50 -21.52
N ASN A 587 -17.53 10.50 -22.09
CA ASN A 587 -17.45 9.17 -21.51
C ASN A 587 -16.66 9.21 -20.19
N LEU A 588 -17.29 8.79 -19.10
CA LEU A 588 -16.67 8.71 -17.80
C LEU A 588 -15.66 7.56 -17.75
N THR A 589 -14.46 7.83 -17.24
CA THR A 589 -13.47 6.80 -16.96
C THR A 589 -13.98 5.86 -15.87
N ILE A 590 -13.73 4.57 -16.03
CA ILE A 590 -14.09 3.56 -15.04
C ILE A 590 -13.24 3.81 -13.77
N LEU A 591 -13.86 3.72 -12.58
CA LEU A 591 -13.16 3.89 -11.29
C LEU A 591 -12.21 2.73 -11.00
N ASP A 592 -11.09 3.00 -10.32
CA ASP A 592 -10.23 1.94 -9.82
C ASP A 592 -10.81 1.25 -8.57
N ALA A 593 -10.35 0.02 -8.30
CA ALA A 593 -10.75 -0.75 -7.14
C ALA A 593 -10.40 -0.04 -5.81
N GLY A 594 -11.35 0.01 -4.88
CA GLY A 594 -11.19 0.68 -3.57
C GLY A 594 -11.69 2.14 -3.53
N PHE A 595 -12.19 2.63 -4.66
CA PHE A 595 -12.82 3.95 -4.79
C PHE A 595 -14.34 3.85 -4.97
N GLU A 596 -15.03 4.88 -4.48
CA GLU A 596 -16.43 5.15 -4.74
C GLU A 596 -16.57 6.53 -5.39
N GLU A 597 -17.68 6.72 -6.10
CA GLU A 597 -18.03 8.04 -6.63
C GLU A 597 -19.41 8.50 -6.17
N TYR A 598 -19.55 9.81 -6.17
CA TYR A 598 -20.81 10.51 -6.05
C TYR A 598 -20.92 11.50 -7.20
N GLN A 599 -22.00 11.41 -7.98
CA GLN A 599 -22.22 12.25 -9.14
C GLN A 599 -23.32 13.29 -8.87
N ILE A 600 -23.06 14.52 -9.28
CA ILE A 600 -24.05 15.62 -9.27
C ILE A 600 -24.26 16.05 -10.72
N VAL A 601 -25.47 15.81 -11.22
CA VAL A 601 -25.85 16.16 -12.60
C VAL A 601 -26.42 17.57 -12.61
N LEU A 602 -25.77 18.48 -13.34
CA LEU A 602 -26.22 19.84 -13.62
C LEU A 602 -26.75 19.95 -15.06
N GLN A 603 -27.17 21.14 -15.49
CA GLN A 603 -27.78 21.33 -16.82
C GLN A 603 -26.83 21.01 -17.99
N LYS A 604 -25.54 21.28 -17.84
CA LYS A 604 -24.51 21.09 -18.89
C LYS A 604 -23.34 20.22 -18.43
N TYR A 605 -23.16 20.09 -17.13
CA TYR A 605 -21.98 19.49 -16.52
C TYR A 605 -22.36 18.38 -15.55
N ILE A 606 -21.48 17.41 -15.39
CA ILE A 606 -21.53 16.42 -14.31
C ILE A 606 -20.34 16.70 -13.40
N ILE A 607 -20.60 16.97 -12.13
CA ILE A 607 -19.54 17.01 -11.10
C ILE A 607 -19.42 15.59 -10.55
N ARG A 608 -18.28 14.97 -10.80
CA ARG A 608 -17.93 13.66 -10.28
C ARG A 608 -16.99 13.84 -9.09
N LEU A 609 -17.40 13.32 -7.94
CA LEU A 609 -16.61 13.30 -6.72
C LEU A 609 -16.15 11.88 -6.45
N VAL A 610 -14.86 11.61 -6.52
CA VAL A 610 -14.25 10.29 -6.31
C VAL A 610 -13.53 10.27 -4.97
N PHE A 611 -13.79 9.28 -4.14
CA PHE A 611 -13.18 9.15 -2.82
C PHE A 611 -12.93 7.68 -2.48
N THR A 612 -11.99 7.44 -1.57
CA THR A 612 -11.70 6.08 -1.10
C THR A 612 -12.82 5.58 -0.19
N SER A 613 -13.22 4.31 -0.33
CA SER A 613 -14.38 3.75 0.40
C SER A 613 -14.30 3.90 1.92
N VAL A 614 -13.07 3.89 2.49
CA VAL A 614 -12.80 4.10 3.93
C VAL A 614 -13.39 5.42 4.43
N TYR A 615 -13.30 6.47 3.61
CA TYR A 615 -13.66 7.83 3.98
C TYR A 615 -15.09 8.20 3.61
N LYS A 616 -15.94 7.23 3.25
CA LYS A 616 -17.33 7.47 2.85
C LYS A 616 -18.13 8.25 3.89
N SER A 617 -18.06 7.86 5.16
CA SER A 617 -18.75 8.56 6.25
C SER A 617 -18.28 10.01 6.38
N ASN A 618 -16.96 10.23 6.30
CA ASN A 618 -16.34 11.55 6.40
C ASN A 618 -16.69 12.42 5.19
N PHE A 619 -16.67 11.84 3.98
CA PHE A 619 -17.12 12.48 2.75
C PHE A 619 -18.57 12.96 2.88
N LEU A 620 -19.49 12.08 3.30
CA LEU A 620 -20.92 12.42 3.45
C LEU A 620 -21.12 13.52 4.50
N SER A 621 -20.38 13.48 5.61
CA SER A 621 -20.42 14.52 6.65
C SER A 621 -19.96 15.88 6.10
N ILE A 622 -18.83 15.92 5.38
CA ILE A 622 -18.34 17.16 4.76
C ILE A 622 -19.34 17.66 3.71
N PHE A 623 -19.86 16.77 2.87
CA PHE A 623 -20.82 17.13 1.82
C PHE A 623 -22.07 17.78 2.41
N GLU A 624 -22.71 17.16 3.40
CA GLU A 624 -23.92 17.72 4.03
C GLU A 624 -23.63 19.06 4.73
N ASN A 625 -22.49 19.21 5.39
CA ASN A 625 -22.08 20.47 6.03
C ASN A 625 -21.85 21.61 5.02
N ASN A 626 -21.48 21.31 3.77
CA ASN A 626 -21.17 22.31 2.74
C ASN A 626 -22.22 22.36 1.62
N LYS A 627 -23.29 21.57 1.71
CA LYS A 627 -24.31 21.42 0.67
C LYS A 627 -24.93 22.74 0.22
N PHE A 628 -25.34 23.57 1.18
CA PHE A 628 -25.93 24.87 0.89
C PHE A 628 -24.97 25.80 0.11
N PHE A 629 -23.67 25.76 0.42
CA PHE A 629 -22.66 26.55 -0.28
C PHE A 629 -22.39 26.02 -1.69
N LEU A 630 -22.29 24.69 -1.84
CA LEU A 630 -22.15 24.05 -3.15
C LEU A 630 -23.33 24.39 -4.07
N GLU A 631 -24.57 24.24 -3.59
CA GLU A 631 -25.78 24.51 -4.35
C GLU A 631 -25.93 25.99 -4.73
N ASN A 632 -25.68 26.90 -3.78
CA ASN A 632 -25.96 28.31 -4.01
C ASN A 632 -24.86 29.08 -4.70
N ASP A 633 -23.61 28.65 -4.59
CA ASP A 633 -22.48 29.41 -5.08
C ASP A 633 -21.74 28.66 -6.18
N VAL A 634 -21.36 27.40 -5.98
CA VAL A 634 -20.57 26.62 -6.97
C VAL A 634 -21.42 26.20 -8.16
N TYR A 635 -22.59 25.59 -7.95
CA TYR A 635 -23.43 25.10 -9.06
C TYR A 635 -23.97 26.24 -9.91
N LYS A 636 -24.21 27.43 -9.31
CA LYS A 636 -24.63 28.62 -10.06
C LYS A 636 -23.56 29.13 -11.01
N ILE A 637 -22.27 29.06 -10.63
CA ILE A 637 -21.17 29.44 -11.52
C ILE A 637 -21.17 28.54 -12.76
N LEU A 638 -21.25 27.22 -12.55
CA LEU A 638 -21.27 26.25 -13.64
C LEU A 638 -22.50 26.39 -14.54
N ASN A 639 -23.70 26.60 -13.97
CA ASN A 639 -24.92 26.80 -14.74
C ASN A 639 -24.94 28.12 -15.53
N ASN A 640 -24.32 29.19 -15.00
CA ASN A 640 -24.30 30.51 -15.64
C ASN A 640 -23.17 30.69 -16.64
N PHE A 641 -22.22 29.75 -16.72
CA PHE A 641 -21.12 29.84 -17.66
C PHE A 641 -21.63 29.68 -19.10
N LYS A 642 -21.48 30.75 -19.88
CA LYS A 642 -21.74 30.76 -21.32
C LYS A 642 -20.43 30.50 -22.04
N GLN A 643 -20.41 29.52 -22.95
CA GLN A 643 -19.34 29.44 -23.94
C GLN A 643 -19.27 30.80 -24.64
N LYS A 644 -18.10 31.43 -24.60
CA LYS A 644 -17.82 32.46 -25.61
C LYS A 644 -17.69 31.70 -26.91
N ASP A 645 -18.62 31.90 -27.82
CA ASP A 645 -18.42 31.55 -29.23
C ASP A 645 -17.15 32.28 -29.68
N THR A 646 -16.02 31.59 -29.67
CA THR A 646 -14.86 32.02 -30.44
C THR A 646 -15.21 31.80 -31.90
N LYS A 647 -15.95 32.74 -32.48
CA LYS A 647 -15.93 32.93 -33.93
C LYS A 647 -14.48 33.24 -34.30
N PHE A 648 -13.77 32.22 -34.76
CA PHE A 648 -12.60 32.46 -35.58
C PHE A 648 -13.11 33.13 -36.85
N ASN A 649 -13.03 34.46 -36.91
CA ASN A 649 -13.01 35.16 -38.19
C ASN A 649 -11.68 34.78 -38.84
N ILE A 650 -11.66 33.67 -39.55
CA ILE A 650 -10.64 33.45 -40.56
C ILE A 650 -10.97 34.47 -41.64
N LEU A 651 -10.18 35.55 -41.70
CA LEU A 651 -10.09 36.37 -42.91
C LEU A 651 -9.51 35.47 -43.99
N ILE A 652 -10.37 34.82 -44.76
CA ILE A 652 -10.02 34.25 -46.05
C ILE A 652 -10.27 35.38 -47.05
N ASP A 653 -9.20 35.85 -47.69
CA ASP A 653 -9.31 36.68 -48.89
C ASP A 653 -10.15 35.92 -49.92
N ASP A 654 -11.24 36.56 -50.34
CA ASP A 654 -12.09 36.31 -51.51
C ASP A 654 -12.62 34.88 -51.78
N GLU A 655 -13.97 34.82 -51.80
CA GLU A 655 -14.83 33.80 -52.44
C GLU A 655 -14.87 32.40 -51.79
N ASP A 656 -15.69 32.26 -50.74
CA ASP A 656 -16.82 31.31 -50.65
C ASP A 656 -17.27 31.16 -49.18
N GLU A 657 -18.50 31.59 -48.86
CA GLU A 657 -19.12 31.37 -47.55
C GLU A 657 -19.47 29.87 -47.40
N ILE A 658 -18.73 29.16 -46.54
CA ILE A 658 -19.19 27.87 -46.01
C ILE A 658 -19.68 28.11 -44.58
N GLU A 659 -21.00 28.08 -44.40
CA GLU A 659 -21.62 27.89 -43.08
C GLU A 659 -21.29 26.47 -42.58
N ILE A 660 -20.42 26.37 -41.57
CA ILE A 660 -20.30 25.16 -40.77
C ILE A 660 -21.04 25.42 -39.46
N ASN A 661 -22.23 24.84 -39.32
CA ASN A 661 -22.92 24.71 -38.04
C ASN A 661 -22.32 23.52 -37.26
N TYR A 662 -21.88 23.77 -36.03
CA TYR A 662 -21.84 22.76 -34.97
C TYR A 662 -23.01 23.01 -34.03
#